data_AF-A0A939YTK4-F1
#
_entry.id   AF-A0A939YTK4-F1
#
_cell.length_a   1.000
_cell.length_b   1.000
_cell.length_c   1.000
_cell.angle_alpha   90.00
_cell.angle_beta   90.00
_cell.angle_gamma   90.00
#
_symmetry.space_group_name_H-M   'P 1'
#
loop_
_entity.id
_entity.type
_entity.pdbx_description
1 polymer ?
#
loop_
_entity_poly.entity_id
_entity_poly.type
_entity_poly.pdbx_seq_one_letter_code
_entity_poly.pdbx_strand_id
1 'polypeptide(L)'
;MSYSVIKGAGYILVHVPGMVMHHGTTQTTEKVVNPGSDYLKELPSHMRSYEDCLAYPPNQTYIGNLPIDDLAQIPEPWADKKVEKPERFGKFGEIMPEDEFILLMQACDVFDLVRLDKKFVAKTLPKLKEHPLMNENILALIKEGDEAAEIKSAIEDGAEALIFADKAVGYVKRAHDVDVNLSAHVMFENLVSKASEVLSVLHLVKNAGIDAADVDYMIDCSEEACGDMNQRGGGNFAKAAAEIAGLVNATGSDTRGFCAGPAHAIVEAASLVKAGTFKNVVVAGGGCTAKLGMNGKDHVKKGLPILEDCLGGFAVLVSENDGKSPEINTDIVGRHRVGTGSAPQAVIGSLVTDPLAEAGMTILDVDKYSPEMQNPDITKPAGAGDVPESNYKMIGALGVKLGQMERTQLPAFVKEHGLKGYAPTQGHIPSGVPYLGYARESIMSGKTKNAMIIGKGSLFLGRMTNLFDGISFLVQANTKKDEKKAAAPAVKVPVIGIAAAGYELDPQNLVDAVEFAANKGCKAVIIDGEDCHAKMEAMLKSGEIDGAVTSHYPFPIGVSTVGRVVTPALGKEMFIACTTGTSSTDRAEAMVKNAIYGIIAAKACGIEEPTVGILNADDARRCERALLKLKENGYSFEFAESCRADGGHMMRGNDVLRGTPDVLACDPLTGNLMMKMFSSFNTGGNFEASGYGYGPGIGGNYGKLILIISRASGAPVIANAVQYASQLAASNWLKISGEELRKAQRAGMNDILEEMRSEGKHAFEKPAAKVKAPAKETVTVDIHGVEVTDIDAAVESLWEKGIYAESGMGCTGPVVMVNEAKAGKAEEILKEKGFIA
;
A
#
# COMPACT_ATOMS: atom_id res chain seq x y z
N MET A 1 -3.46 4.25 9.63
CA MET A 1 -3.03 3.86 8.25
C MET A 1 -4.01 4.47 7.26
N SER A 2 -3.54 5.02 6.14
CA SER A 2 -4.40 5.68 5.14
C SER A 2 -4.88 4.68 4.09
N TYR A 3 -6.15 4.72 3.67
CA TYR A 3 -6.63 3.92 2.53
C TYR A 3 -5.96 4.36 1.22
N SER A 4 -5.64 3.44 0.34
CA SER A 4 -5.27 3.75 -1.06
C SER A 4 -6.42 4.39 -1.82
N VAL A 5 -6.11 5.17 -2.86
CA VAL A 5 -7.10 5.95 -3.63
C VAL A 5 -7.07 5.67 -5.12
N ILE A 6 -8.19 5.93 -5.79
CA ILE A 6 -8.34 5.84 -7.26
C ILE A 6 -8.01 7.20 -7.88
N LYS A 7 -6.81 7.32 -8.45
CA LYS A 7 -6.30 8.61 -8.95
C LYS A 7 -6.68 8.90 -10.40
N GLY A 8 -6.93 7.87 -11.21
CA GLY A 8 -7.35 8.03 -12.59
C GLY A 8 -7.81 6.71 -13.22
N ALA A 9 -8.46 6.81 -14.38
CA ALA A 9 -8.90 5.69 -15.20
C ALA A 9 -8.66 5.97 -16.70
N GLY A 10 -8.36 4.92 -17.46
CA GLY A 10 -8.25 4.91 -18.91
C GLY A 10 -9.12 3.81 -19.49
N TYR A 11 -9.91 4.09 -20.54
CA TYR A 11 -10.83 3.14 -21.17
C TYR A 11 -10.71 3.20 -22.69
N ILE A 12 -10.58 2.04 -23.32
CA ILE A 12 -10.47 1.95 -24.78
C ILE A 12 -11.44 0.93 -25.36
N LEU A 13 -11.90 1.23 -26.55
CA LEU A 13 -12.50 0.28 -27.48
C LEU A 13 -11.67 0.28 -28.76
N VAL A 14 -11.43 -0.89 -29.34
CA VAL A 14 -10.86 -0.99 -30.68
C VAL A 14 -11.86 -1.69 -31.57
N HIS A 15 -12.40 -0.99 -32.56
CA HIS A 15 -13.35 -1.56 -33.50
C HIS A 15 -12.61 -2.44 -34.50
N VAL A 16 -12.84 -3.76 -34.46
CA VAL A 16 -12.07 -4.78 -35.19
C VAL A 16 -12.97 -5.77 -35.94
N PRO A 17 -13.76 -5.30 -36.92
CA PRO A 17 -14.68 -6.16 -37.64
C PRO A 17 -13.98 -7.29 -38.40
N GLY A 18 -12.77 -7.08 -38.92
CA GLY A 18 -11.96 -8.14 -39.53
C GLY A 18 -11.60 -9.23 -38.52
N MET A 19 -11.18 -8.84 -37.31
CA MET A 19 -10.86 -9.82 -36.26
C MET A 19 -12.07 -10.64 -35.80
N VAL A 20 -13.28 -10.07 -35.76
CA VAL A 20 -14.51 -10.83 -35.48
C VAL A 20 -14.70 -11.94 -36.51
N MET A 21 -14.59 -11.58 -37.80
CA MET A 21 -14.82 -12.52 -38.90
C MET A 21 -13.82 -13.68 -38.88
N HIS A 22 -12.57 -13.42 -38.50
CA HIS A 22 -11.46 -14.35 -38.72
C HIS A 22 -10.92 -15.02 -37.45
N HIS A 23 -11.11 -14.43 -36.27
CA HIS A 23 -10.42 -14.85 -35.05
C HIS A 23 -11.35 -15.05 -33.83
N GLY A 24 -12.62 -14.60 -33.89
CA GLY A 24 -13.59 -14.89 -32.84
C GLY A 24 -13.89 -16.38 -32.70
N THR A 25 -13.93 -16.92 -31.46
CA THR A 25 -14.06 -18.37 -31.23
C THR A 25 -15.32 -18.96 -31.85
N THR A 26 -16.43 -18.22 -31.79
CA THR A 26 -17.70 -18.66 -32.37
C THR A 26 -17.58 -18.81 -33.90
N GLN A 27 -16.89 -17.88 -34.55
CA GLN A 27 -16.72 -17.83 -36.00
C GLN A 27 -15.70 -18.85 -36.47
N THR A 28 -14.55 -18.97 -35.80
CA THR A 28 -13.51 -19.95 -36.13
C THR A 28 -14.02 -21.38 -35.91
N THR A 29 -14.71 -21.64 -34.80
CA THR A 29 -15.33 -22.95 -34.54
C THR A 29 -16.39 -23.28 -35.58
N GLU A 30 -17.25 -22.33 -35.95
CA GLU A 30 -18.26 -22.57 -36.99
C GLU A 30 -17.62 -22.83 -38.35
N LYS A 31 -16.53 -22.11 -38.71
CA LYS A 31 -15.80 -22.36 -39.96
C LYS A 31 -15.23 -23.78 -40.03
N VAL A 32 -14.80 -24.33 -38.90
CA VAL A 32 -14.30 -25.71 -38.82
C VAL A 32 -15.43 -26.73 -38.86
N VAL A 33 -16.49 -26.52 -38.09
CA VAL A 33 -17.57 -27.50 -37.90
C VAL A 33 -18.60 -27.46 -39.03
N ASN A 34 -18.91 -26.28 -39.55
CA ASN A 34 -19.91 -26.05 -40.60
C ASN A 34 -19.54 -24.85 -41.51
N PRO A 35 -18.52 -25.00 -42.38
CA PRO A 35 -18.00 -23.89 -43.20
C PRO A 35 -19.03 -23.22 -44.13
N GLY A 36 -20.10 -23.92 -44.47
CA GLY A 36 -21.19 -23.44 -45.34
C GLY A 36 -22.43 -22.97 -44.60
N SER A 37 -22.34 -22.72 -43.29
CA SER A 37 -23.50 -22.32 -42.48
C SER A 37 -24.10 -21.00 -42.95
N ASP A 38 -25.42 -20.87 -42.80
CA ASP A 38 -26.11 -19.63 -43.15
C ASP A 38 -25.65 -18.48 -42.25
N TYR A 39 -25.29 -18.77 -41.00
CA TYR A 39 -24.66 -17.81 -40.10
C TYR A 39 -23.40 -17.17 -40.70
N LEU A 40 -22.45 -17.97 -41.20
CA LEU A 40 -21.21 -17.44 -41.77
C LEU A 40 -21.43 -16.63 -43.06
N LYS A 41 -22.46 -16.98 -43.84
CA LYS A 41 -22.83 -16.23 -45.06
C LYS A 41 -23.46 -14.89 -44.75
N GLU A 42 -24.30 -14.82 -43.71
CA GLU A 42 -25.00 -13.61 -43.31
C GLU A 42 -24.11 -12.69 -42.46
N LEU A 43 -23.16 -13.24 -41.69
CA LEU A 43 -22.32 -12.47 -40.76
C LEU A 43 -21.72 -11.17 -41.34
N PRO A 44 -21.13 -11.14 -42.57
CA PRO A 44 -20.59 -9.91 -43.15
C PRO A 44 -21.60 -8.77 -43.25
N SER A 45 -22.88 -9.05 -43.57
CA SER A 45 -23.91 -8.01 -43.70
C SER A 45 -24.42 -7.48 -42.36
N HIS A 46 -23.99 -8.09 -41.24
CA HIS A 46 -24.32 -7.66 -39.88
C HIS A 46 -23.15 -6.92 -39.21
N MET A 47 -22.00 -6.82 -39.86
CA MET A 47 -20.85 -6.08 -39.32
C MET A 47 -21.13 -4.57 -39.39
N ARG A 48 -20.73 -3.86 -38.35
CA ARG A 48 -20.89 -2.41 -38.28
C ARG A 48 -19.76 -1.70 -39.03
N SER A 49 -20.09 -0.53 -39.57
CA SER A 49 -19.06 0.42 -39.98
C SER A 49 -18.38 1.02 -38.75
N TYR A 50 -17.19 1.61 -38.93
CA TYR A 50 -16.53 2.35 -37.84
C TYR A 50 -17.41 3.51 -37.36
N GLU A 51 -18.10 4.19 -38.29
CA GLU A 51 -19.01 5.29 -37.98
C GLU A 51 -20.22 4.85 -37.15
N ASP A 52 -20.79 3.66 -37.44
CA ASP A 52 -21.89 3.10 -36.65
C ASP A 52 -21.42 2.66 -35.25
N CYS A 53 -20.24 2.05 -35.17
CA CYS A 53 -19.62 1.69 -33.89
C CYS A 53 -19.31 2.93 -33.03
N LEU A 54 -18.78 3.97 -33.66
CA LEU A 54 -18.47 5.26 -33.04
C LEU A 54 -19.74 5.95 -32.54
N ALA A 55 -20.83 5.93 -33.32
CA ALA A 55 -22.09 6.57 -32.97
C ALA A 55 -22.93 5.80 -31.94
N TYR A 56 -22.55 4.57 -31.59
CA TYR A 56 -23.32 3.71 -30.71
C TYR A 56 -23.33 4.24 -29.26
N PRO A 57 -24.50 4.54 -28.65
CA PRO A 57 -24.55 5.22 -27.35
C PRO A 57 -23.80 4.51 -26.21
N PRO A 58 -23.85 3.17 -26.05
CA PRO A 58 -23.05 2.48 -25.04
C PRO A 58 -21.54 2.63 -25.23
N ASN A 59 -21.05 2.69 -26.47
CA ASN A 59 -19.62 2.88 -26.75
C ASN A 59 -19.17 4.30 -26.38
N GLN A 60 -19.97 5.32 -26.70
CA GLN A 60 -19.71 6.70 -26.28
C GLN A 60 -19.81 6.88 -24.76
N THR A 61 -20.64 6.07 -24.09
CA THR A 61 -20.67 5.99 -22.62
C THR A 61 -19.40 5.36 -22.10
N TYR A 62 -18.93 4.27 -22.70
CA TYR A 62 -17.72 3.57 -22.24
C TYR A 62 -16.48 4.49 -22.22
N ILE A 63 -16.29 5.33 -23.23
CA ILE A 63 -15.16 6.28 -23.31
C ILE A 63 -15.41 7.63 -22.61
N GLY A 64 -16.58 7.82 -21.99
CA GLY A 64 -16.88 8.98 -21.14
C GLY A 64 -17.48 10.20 -21.83
N ASN A 65 -17.95 10.09 -23.08
CA ASN A 65 -18.58 11.19 -23.81
C ASN A 65 -20.07 11.34 -23.53
N LEU A 66 -20.77 10.22 -23.30
CA LEU A 66 -22.18 10.21 -22.90
C LEU A 66 -22.29 9.84 -21.41
N PRO A 67 -22.86 10.69 -20.53
CA PRO A 67 -23.10 10.30 -19.14
C PRO A 67 -24.02 9.08 -19.01
N ILE A 68 -23.77 8.21 -18.02
CA ILE A 68 -24.58 7.00 -17.79
C ILE A 68 -26.07 7.32 -17.57
N ASP A 69 -26.37 8.41 -16.88
CA ASP A 69 -27.76 8.83 -16.62
C ASP A 69 -28.48 9.27 -17.89
N ASP A 70 -27.74 9.85 -18.84
CA ASP A 70 -28.27 10.28 -20.14
C ASP A 70 -28.52 9.06 -21.04
N LEU A 71 -27.60 8.08 -21.04
CA LEU A 71 -27.83 6.77 -21.67
C LEU A 71 -29.11 6.12 -21.11
N ALA A 72 -29.34 6.20 -19.80
CA ALA A 72 -30.54 5.66 -19.16
C ALA A 72 -31.85 6.34 -19.59
N GLN A 73 -31.80 7.55 -20.16
CA GLN A 73 -32.97 8.22 -20.75
C GLN A 73 -33.25 7.78 -22.20
N ILE A 74 -32.27 7.17 -22.88
CA ILE A 74 -32.46 6.68 -24.26
C ILE A 74 -33.24 5.35 -24.19
N PRO A 75 -34.40 5.23 -24.85
CA PRO A 75 -35.17 3.99 -24.87
C PRO A 75 -34.38 2.84 -25.51
N GLU A 76 -34.35 1.69 -24.82
CA GLU A 76 -33.79 0.44 -25.34
C GLU A 76 -34.73 -0.20 -26.40
N PRO A 77 -34.18 -0.98 -27.36
CA PRO A 77 -32.76 -1.26 -27.57
C PRO A 77 -32.00 -0.05 -28.15
N TRP A 78 -30.69 0.01 -27.93
CA TRP A 78 -29.84 1.09 -28.46
C TRP A 78 -29.21 0.76 -29.80
N ALA A 79 -29.29 -0.50 -30.26
CA ALA A 79 -28.63 -0.98 -31.48
C ALA A 79 -29.02 -0.21 -32.76
N ASP A 80 -30.19 0.44 -32.78
CA ASP A 80 -30.68 1.29 -33.88
C ASP A 80 -30.55 2.80 -33.59
N LYS A 81 -29.97 3.17 -32.44
CA LYS A 81 -29.81 4.56 -31.99
C LYS A 81 -28.40 5.06 -32.27
N LYS A 82 -28.28 6.38 -32.44
CA LYS A 82 -27.01 7.05 -32.71
C LYS A 82 -26.90 8.31 -31.87
N VAL A 83 -25.72 8.56 -31.32
CA VAL A 83 -25.34 9.86 -30.76
C VAL A 83 -25.16 10.84 -31.93
N GLU A 84 -25.72 12.05 -31.83
CA GLU A 84 -25.73 13.02 -32.94
C GLU A 84 -24.34 13.52 -33.34
N LYS A 85 -23.43 13.66 -32.37
CA LYS A 85 -22.06 14.16 -32.56
C LYS A 85 -21.07 13.23 -31.87
N PRO A 86 -20.85 12.03 -32.41
CA PRO A 86 -19.98 11.07 -31.76
C PRO A 86 -18.52 11.44 -32.01
N GLU A 87 -17.69 11.30 -30.98
CA GLU A 87 -16.27 11.63 -31.05
C GLU A 87 -15.42 10.37 -30.78
N ARG A 88 -14.27 10.30 -31.45
CA ARG A 88 -13.30 9.20 -31.27
C ARG A 88 -12.72 9.20 -29.88
N PHE A 89 -12.32 10.38 -29.42
CA PHE A 89 -11.72 10.58 -28.10
C PHE A 89 -12.80 11.03 -27.14
N GLY A 90 -12.72 10.53 -25.92
CA GLY A 90 -13.55 10.96 -24.83
C GLY A 90 -12.78 11.13 -23.54
N LYS A 91 -13.52 11.42 -22.49
CA LYS A 91 -12.95 11.76 -21.19
C LYS A 91 -12.08 10.66 -20.60
N PHE A 92 -12.44 9.40 -20.81
CA PHE A 92 -11.70 8.25 -20.29
C PHE A 92 -10.79 7.59 -21.32
N GLY A 93 -11.01 7.78 -22.62
CA GLY A 93 -10.06 7.30 -23.62
C GLY A 93 -10.59 7.38 -25.05
N GLU A 94 -10.62 6.27 -25.80
CA GLU A 94 -10.96 6.33 -27.23
C GLU A 94 -11.64 5.10 -27.82
N ILE A 95 -12.20 5.28 -29.02
CA ILE A 95 -12.58 4.20 -29.94
C ILE A 95 -11.58 4.20 -31.12
N MET A 96 -10.60 3.30 -31.12
CA MET A 96 -9.58 3.21 -32.17
C MET A 96 -10.05 2.36 -33.37
N PRO A 97 -9.79 2.78 -34.62
CA PRO A 97 -10.08 1.97 -35.81
C PRO A 97 -9.07 0.81 -36.01
N GLU A 98 -9.52 -0.27 -36.65
CA GLU A 98 -8.74 -1.50 -36.88
C GLU A 98 -7.41 -1.27 -37.61
N ASP A 99 -7.36 -0.36 -38.58
CA ASP A 99 -6.15 -0.13 -39.38
C ASP A 99 -5.00 0.45 -38.53
N GLU A 100 -5.29 1.48 -37.73
CA GLU A 100 -4.34 2.05 -36.77
C GLU A 100 -3.92 1.03 -35.70
N PHE A 101 -4.86 0.21 -35.24
CA PHE A 101 -4.57 -0.81 -34.23
C PHE A 101 -3.61 -1.90 -34.73
N ILE A 102 -3.72 -2.32 -36.00
CA ILE A 102 -2.79 -3.29 -36.60
C ILE A 102 -1.34 -2.75 -36.60
N LEU A 103 -1.14 -1.44 -36.81
CA LEU A 103 0.18 -0.84 -36.65
C LEU A 103 0.65 -0.83 -35.19
N LEU A 104 -0.24 -0.54 -34.24
CA LEU A 104 0.08 -0.61 -32.81
C LEU A 104 0.46 -2.03 -32.38
N MET A 105 -0.18 -3.07 -32.93
CA MET A 105 0.21 -4.47 -32.73
C MET A 105 1.66 -4.71 -33.16
N GLN A 106 2.08 -4.19 -34.32
CA GLN A 106 3.47 -4.29 -34.75
C GLN A 106 4.42 -3.53 -33.81
N ALA A 107 4.03 -2.34 -33.35
CA ALA A 107 4.86 -1.57 -32.42
C ALA A 107 5.01 -2.28 -31.05
N CYS A 108 4.02 -3.08 -30.64
CA CYS A 108 4.08 -3.84 -29.39
C CYS A 108 4.85 -5.16 -29.49
N ASP A 109 5.25 -5.56 -30.71
CA ASP A 109 5.94 -6.81 -30.97
C ASP A 109 7.46 -6.65 -30.94
N VAL A 110 8.08 -7.11 -29.85
CA VAL A 110 9.54 -7.07 -29.67
C VAL A 110 10.27 -8.26 -30.30
N PHE A 111 9.55 -9.22 -30.88
CA PHE A 111 10.10 -10.46 -31.44
C PHE A 111 10.00 -10.56 -32.98
N ASP A 112 9.51 -9.51 -33.67
CA ASP A 112 9.38 -9.47 -35.13
C ASP A 112 8.50 -10.59 -35.73
N LEU A 113 7.45 -10.93 -35.00
CA LEU A 113 6.39 -11.85 -35.38
C LEU A 113 5.34 -11.17 -36.28
N VAL A 114 5.07 -9.89 -36.08
CA VAL A 114 4.08 -9.11 -36.85
C VAL A 114 4.73 -8.49 -38.07
N ARG A 115 4.33 -8.97 -39.25
CA ARG A 115 4.80 -8.47 -40.54
C ARG A 115 3.63 -7.91 -41.32
N LEU A 116 3.78 -6.69 -41.83
CA LEU A 116 2.70 -5.94 -42.47
C LEU A 116 3.03 -5.66 -43.93
N ASP A 117 2.03 -5.56 -44.78
CA ASP A 117 2.18 -5.15 -46.18
C ASP A 117 2.69 -3.71 -46.28
N LYS A 118 3.69 -3.49 -47.12
CA LYS A 118 4.34 -2.20 -47.32
C LYS A 118 3.38 -1.08 -47.72
N LYS A 119 2.38 -1.37 -48.56
CA LYS A 119 1.40 -0.37 -49.01
C LYS A 119 0.41 -0.06 -47.89
N PHE A 120 0.06 -1.05 -47.08
CA PHE A 120 -0.76 -0.84 -45.89
C PHE A 120 -0.05 0.08 -44.89
N VAL A 121 1.21 -0.18 -44.55
CA VAL A 121 2.00 0.69 -43.65
C VAL A 121 2.07 2.12 -44.20
N ALA A 122 2.47 2.28 -45.47
CA ALA A 122 2.60 3.60 -46.09
C ALA A 122 1.29 4.41 -46.08
N LYS A 123 0.15 3.73 -46.19
CA LYS A 123 -1.18 4.36 -46.16
C LYS A 123 -1.63 4.74 -44.74
N THR A 124 -1.33 3.89 -43.75
CA THR A 124 -1.92 4.01 -42.41
C THR A 124 -1.02 4.75 -41.42
N LEU A 125 0.31 4.66 -41.56
CA LEU A 125 1.27 5.32 -40.67
C LEU A 125 1.05 6.85 -40.56
N PRO A 126 0.73 7.59 -41.63
CA PRO A 126 0.41 9.02 -41.50
C PRO A 126 -0.76 9.30 -40.54
N LYS A 127 -1.79 8.45 -40.53
CA LYS A 127 -2.93 8.60 -39.62
C LYS A 127 -2.52 8.35 -38.17
N LEU A 128 -1.75 7.29 -37.93
CA LEU A 128 -1.29 6.94 -36.59
C LEU A 128 -0.35 8.03 -36.01
N LYS A 129 0.43 8.72 -36.85
CA LYS A 129 1.26 9.86 -36.43
C LYS A 129 0.45 11.06 -35.92
N GLU A 130 -0.81 11.21 -36.34
CA GLU A 130 -1.71 12.25 -35.83
C GLU A 130 -2.30 11.88 -34.45
N HIS A 131 -2.12 10.63 -34.01
CA HIS A 131 -2.64 10.17 -32.75
C HIS A 131 -1.94 10.83 -31.55
N PRO A 132 -2.67 11.45 -30.61
CA PRO A 132 -2.08 12.29 -29.56
C PRO A 132 -1.22 11.52 -28.54
N LEU A 133 -1.32 10.19 -28.50
CA LEU A 133 -0.57 9.33 -27.57
C LEU A 133 0.55 8.52 -28.25
N MET A 134 0.64 8.55 -29.58
CA MET A 134 1.70 7.80 -30.29
C MET A 134 2.96 8.65 -30.32
N ASN A 135 3.77 8.52 -29.27
CA ASN A 135 5.04 9.23 -29.17
C ASN A 135 6.08 8.69 -30.17
N GLU A 136 7.19 9.41 -30.31
CA GLU A 136 8.27 9.04 -31.24
C GLU A 136 8.85 7.65 -30.96
N ASN A 137 8.92 7.23 -29.69
CA ASN A 137 9.44 5.91 -29.31
C ASN A 137 8.55 4.78 -29.85
N ILE A 138 7.22 4.90 -29.73
CA ILE A 138 6.27 3.91 -30.26
C ILE A 138 6.28 3.92 -31.78
N LEU A 139 6.26 5.11 -32.39
CA LEU A 139 6.25 5.24 -33.85
C LEU A 139 7.53 4.68 -34.50
N ALA A 140 8.68 4.77 -33.82
CA ALA A 140 9.95 4.22 -34.29
C ALA A 140 9.98 2.68 -34.33
N LEU A 141 9.06 1.99 -33.64
CA LEU A 141 8.96 0.53 -33.64
C LEU A 141 8.21 -0.02 -34.87
N ILE A 142 7.56 0.85 -35.64
CA ILE A 142 6.83 0.47 -36.86
C ILE A 142 7.81 0.32 -38.03
N LYS A 143 7.72 -0.80 -38.74
CA LYS A 143 8.61 -1.16 -39.86
C LYS A 143 7.99 -0.79 -41.19
N GLU A 144 8.81 -0.65 -42.23
CA GLU A 144 8.32 -0.24 -43.58
C GLU A 144 7.34 -1.23 -44.22
N GLY A 145 7.36 -2.49 -43.79
CA GLY A 145 6.51 -3.58 -44.30
C GLY A 145 7.13 -4.37 -45.47
N ASP A 146 6.54 -5.52 -45.74
CA ASP A 146 6.98 -6.52 -46.71
C ASP A 146 6.15 -6.45 -48.01
N GLU A 147 6.66 -7.08 -49.07
CA GLU A 147 5.95 -7.16 -50.35
C GLU A 147 4.77 -8.15 -50.27
N ALA A 148 3.68 -7.86 -50.97
CA ALA A 148 2.45 -8.66 -50.93
C ALA A 148 2.65 -10.16 -51.27
N ALA A 149 3.66 -10.49 -52.08
CA ALA A 149 4.00 -11.87 -52.40
C ALA A 149 4.57 -12.63 -51.18
N GLU A 150 5.36 -11.95 -50.36
CA GLU A 150 5.93 -12.50 -49.12
C GLU A 150 4.84 -12.71 -48.07
N ILE A 151 3.93 -11.74 -47.92
CA ILE A 151 2.74 -11.87 -47.06
C ILE A 151 1.94 -13.12 -47.44
N LYS A 152 1.67 -13.30 -48.73
CA LYS A 152 0.93 -14.46 -49.23
C LYS A 152 1.66 -15.78 -48.95
N SER A 153 2.96 -15.84 -49.23
CA SER A 153 3.77 -17.05 -48.99
C SER A 153 3.76 -17.44 -47.51
N ALA A 154 3.95 -16.47 -46.60
CA ALA A 154 3.99 -16.75 -45.17
C ALA A 154 2.66 -17.29 -44.63
N ILE A 155 1.54 -16.78 -45.13
CA ILE A 155 0.19 -17.28 -44.77
C ILE A 155 0.00 -18.72 -45.29
N GLU A 156 0.44 -19.01 -46.52
CA GLU A 156 0.42 -20.37 -47.08
C GLU A 156 1.29 -21.34 -46.26
N ASP A 157 2.38 -20.85 -45.66
CA ASP A 157 3.28 -21.59 -44.76
C ASP A 157 2.77 -21.69 -43.31
N GLY A 158 1.54 -21.24 -43.04
CA GLY A 158 0.84 -21.39 -41.76
C GLY A 158 1.08 -20.28 -40.74
N ALA A 159 1.44 -19.07 -41.20
CA ALA A 159 1.30 -17.86 -40.39
C ALA A 159 -0.19 -17.44 -40.25
N GLU A 160 -0.52 -16.74 -39.17
CA GLU A 160 -1.88 -16.25 -38.93
C GLU A 160 -2.10 -14.97 -39.73
N ALA A 161 -3.16 -14.90 -40.55
CA ALA A 161 -3.37 -13.78 -41.45
C ALA A 161 -4.00 -12.56 -40.75
N LEU A 162 -3.40 -11.38 -40.94
CA LEU A 162 -4.02 -10.11 -40.53
C LEU A 162 -4.88 -9.59 -41.69
N ILE A 163 -6.21 -9.61 -41.51
CA ILE A 163 -7.17 -9.28 -42.56
C ILE A 163 -7.88 -7.98 -42.24
N PHE A 164 -7.79 -7.01 -43.14
CA PHE A 164 -8.48 -5.72 -43.05
C PHE A 164 -9.18 -5.41 -44.37
N ALA A 165 -10.48 -5.09 -44.31
CA ALA A 165 -11.32 -4.83 -45.48
C ALA A 165 -11.18 -5.91 -46.58
N ASP A 166 -11.32 -7.18 -46.17
CA ASP A 166 -11.23 -8.39 -47.00
C ASP A 166 -9.88 -8.62 -47.70
N LYS A 167 -8.81 -7.97 -47.22
CA LYS A 167 -7.45 -8.13 -47.75
C LYS A 167 -6.50 -8.54 -46.64
N ALA A 168 -5.62 -9.49 -46.95
CA ALA A 168 -4.47 -9.78 -46.11
C ALA A 168 -3.52 -8.57 -46.15
N VAL A 169 -3.42 -7.87 -45.02
CA VAL A 169 -2.56 -6.69 -44.82
C VAL A 169 -1.32 -7.01 -44.01
N GLY A 170 -1.15 -8.27 -43.60
CA GLY A 170 -0.02 -8.74 -42.83
C GLY A 170 -0.24 -10.16 -42.33
N TYR A 171 0.66 -10.60 -41.45
CA TYR A 171 0.56 -11.87 -40.76
C TYR A 171 1.28 -11.84 -39.40
N VAL A 172 0.96 -12.81 -38.54
CA VAL A 172 1.67 -13.12 -37.31
C VAL A 172 2.36 -14.48 -37.45
N LYS A 173 3.68 -14.50 -37.20
CA LYS A 173 4.48 -15.75 -37.21
C LYS A 173 4.20 -16.57 -35.96
N ARG A 174 4.38 -17.89 -36.07
CA ARG A 174 4.61 -18.74 -34.89
C ARG A 174 5.92 -18.33 -34.22
N ALA A 175 5.96 -18.31 -32.89
CA ALA A 175 7.19 -18.05 -32.14
C ALA A 175 8.00 -19.34 -31.87
N HIS A 176 7.44 -20.51 -32.19
CA HIS A 176 8.13 -21.80 -32.13
C HIS A 176 7.53 -22.80 -33.11
N ASP A 177 8.34 -23.75 -33.60
CA ASP A 177 7.92 -24.66 -34.67
C ASP A 177 6.87 -25.69 -34.23
N VAL A 178 6.96 -26.17 -32.99
CA VAL A 178 6.15 -27.27 -32.46
C VAL A 178 5.39 -26.94 -31.17
N ASP A 179 5.63 -25.77 -30.57
CA ASP A 179 4.95 -25.41 -29.33
C ASP A 179 3.57 -24.84 -29.66
N VAL A 180 2.53 -25.52 -29.23
CA VAL A 180 1.14 -25.09 -29.47
C VAL A 180 0.81 -23.78 -28.75
N ASN A 181 1.45 -23.51 -27.60
CA ASN A 181 1.29 -22.27 -26.84
C ASN A 181 2.05 -21.08 -27.48
N LEU A 182 2.94 -21.34 -28.43
CA LEU A 182 3.65 -20.34 -29.23
C LEU A 182 3.31 -20.44 -30.73
N SER A 183 2.15 -21.03 -31.04
CA SER A 183 1.61 -21.07 -32.40
C SER A 183 1.26 -19.66 -32.88
N ALA A 184 1.16 -19.49 -34.21
CA ALA A 184 0.83 -18.20 -34.83
C ALA A 184 -0.50 -17.62 -34.28
N HIS A 185 -1.50 -18.48 -34.09
CA HIS A 185 -2.78 -18.11 -33.50
C HIS A 185 -2.63 -17.58 -32.06
N VAL A 186 -1.96 -18.31 -31.17
CA VAL A 186 -1.79 -17.88 -29.78
C VAL A 186 -0.93 -16.61 -29.69
N MET A 187 0.08 -16.48 -30.54
CA MET A 187 0.87 -15.24 -30.60
C MET A 187 0.03 -14.05 -31.08
N PHE A 188 -0.87 -14.26 -32.04
CA PHE A 188 -1.83 -13.24 -32.46
C PHE A 188 -2.73 -12.80 -31.30
N GLU A 189 -3.34 -13.72 -30.55
CA GLU A 189 -4.20 -13.39 -29.40
C GLU A 189 -3.44 -12.60 -28.33
N ASN A 190 -2.23 -13.07 -27.97
CA ASN A 190 -1.37 -12.39 -26.99
C ASN A 190 -0.98 -10.98 -27.45
N LEU A 191 -0.65 -10.78 -28.72
CA LEU A 191 -0.27 -9.47 -29.25
C LEU A 191 -1.45 -8.50 -29.32
N VAL A 192 -2.66 -8.99 -29.64
CA VAL A 192 -3.88 -8.19 -29.57
C VAL A 192 -4.16 -7.73 -28.14
N SER A 193 -4.05 -8.65 -27.17
CA SER A 193 -4.25 -8.31 -25.76
C SER A 193 -3.22 -7.29 -25.28
N LYS A 194 -1.92 -7.54 -25.54
CA LYS A 194 -0.83 -6.61 -25.21
C LYS A 194 -1.05 -5.22 -25.81
N ALA A 195 -1.35 -5.13 -27.10
CA ALA A 195 -1.48 -3.84 -27.80
C ALA A 195 -2.65 -3.00 -27.29
N SER A 196 -3.79 -3.65 -27.02
CA SER A 196 -4.97 -2.98 -26.45
C SER A 196 -4.79 -2.60 -24.97
N GLU A 197 -4.01 -3.37 -24.22
CA GLU A 197 -3.61 -3.02 -22.86
C GLU A 197 -2.68 -1.81 -22.84
N VAL A 198 -1.64 -1.78 -23.71
CA VAL A 198 -0.74 -0.63 -23.88
C VAL A 198 -1.54 0.64 -24.15
N LEU A 199 -2.52 0.58 -25.07
CA LEU A 199 -3.37 1.74 -25.36
C LEU A 199 -4.14 2.22 -24.12
N SER A 200 -4.68 1.28 -23.33
CA SER A 200 -5.39 1.59 -22.08
C SER A 200 -4.50 2.31 -21.08
N VAL A 201 -3.26 1.83 -20.91
CA VAL A 201 -2.26 2.43 -20.01
C VAL A 201 -1.85 3.83 -20.48
N LEU A 202 -1.63 4.04 -21.78
CA LEU A 202 -1.31 5.36 -22.32
C LEU A 202 -2.41 6.40 -22.03
N HIS A 203 -3.69 6.01 -22.20
CA HIS A 203 -4.81 6.86 -21.81
C HIS A 203 -4.85 7.11 -20.30
N LEU A 204 -4.61 6.09 -19.47
CA LEU A 204 -4.56 6.26 -18.02
C LEU A 204 -3.48 7.27 -17.60
N VAL A 205 -2.26 7.13 -18.10
CA VAL A 205 -1.13 8.04 -17.77
C VAL A 205 -1.50 9.48 -18.11
N LYS A 206 -2.03 9.71 -19.32
CA LYS A 206 -2.51 11.03 -19.75
C LYS A 206 -3.63 11.55 -18.85
N ASN A 207 -4.65 10.74 -18.56
CA ASN A 207 -5.84 11.17 -17.82
C ASN A 207 -5.55 11.40 -16.33
N ALA A 208 -4.65 10.61 -15.74
CA ALA A 208 -4.19 10.79 -14.37
C ALA A 208 -3.20 11.96 -14.23
N GLY A 209 -2.60 12.41 -15.33
CA GLY A 209 -1.63 13.50 -15.34
C GLY A 209 -0.37 13.18 -14.55
N ILE A 210 0.11 11.94 -14.63
CA ILE A 210 1.32 11.47 -13.96
C ILE A 210 2.47 11.30 -14.95
N ASP A 211 3.70 11.27 -14.45
CA ASP A 211 4.82 10.75 -15.23
C ASP A 211 4.72 9.22 -15.31
N ALA A 212 4.96 8.64 -16.48
CA ALA A 212 5.01 7.20 -16.67
C ALA A 212 6.08 6.54 -15.77
N ALA A 213 7.17 7.25 -15.50
CA ALA A 213 8.24 6.80 -14.62
C ALA A 213 7.85 6.78 -13.14
N ASP A 214 6.74 7.42 -12.73
CA ASP A 214 6.26 7.40 -11.35
C ASP A 214 5.53 6.11 -10.97
N VAL A 215 5.25 5.22 -11.93
CA VAL A 215 4.58 3.94 -11.68
C VAL A 215 5.60 2.91 -11.17
N ASP A 216 5.32 2.34 -10.00
CA ASP A 216 6.22 1.37 -9.34
C ASP A 216 5.84 -0.09 -9.66
N TYR A 217 4.55 -0.35 -9.90
CA TYR A 217 4.02 -1.69 -10.11
C TYR A 217 2.85 -1.70 -11.10
N MET A 218 2.73 -2.78 -11.87
CA MET A 218 1.60 -3.02 -12.75
C MET A 218 1.00 -4.41 -12.52
N ILE A 219 -0.33 -4.49 -12.45
CA ILE A 219 -1.09 -5.74 -12.41
C ILE A 219 -1.92 -5.82 -13.70
N ASP A 220 -1.62 -6.80 -14.55
CA ASP A 220 -2.51 -7.15 -15.66
C ASP A 220 -3.60 -8.11 -15.16
N CYS A 221 -4.82 -7.92 -15.64
CA CYS A 221 -5.97 -8.77 -15.34
C CYS A 221 -6.81 -9.11 -16.58
N SER A 222 -6.21 -9.02 -17.76
CA SER A 222 -6.76 -9.55 -19.02
C SER A 222 -7.11 -11.05 -18.94
N GLU A 223 -7.83 -11.55 -19.93
CA GLU A 223 -8.24 -12.96 -19.97
C GLU A 223 -7.16 -13.90 -20.49
N GLU A 224 -6.17 -13.37 -21.21
CA GLU A 224 -5.16 -14.18 -21.89
C GLU A 224 -4.08 -14.69 -20.92
N ALA A 225 -3.47 -15.81 -21.27
CA ALA A 225 -2.36 -16.39 -20.52
C ALA A 225 -1.21 -16.71 -21.46
N CYS A 226 -0.13 -15.95 -21.37
CA CYS A 226 1.05 -16.14 -22.20
C CYS A 226 2.09 -17.02 -21.50
N GLY A 227 2.93 -17.69 -22.29
CA GLY A 227 3.93 -18.64 -21.83
C GLY A 227 4.09 -19.80 -22.81
N ASP A 228 5.16 -20.56 -22.66
CA ASP A 228 5.49 -21.69 -23.52
C ASP A 228 4.87 -23.01 -23.02
N MET A 229 5.24 -24.13 -23.62
CA MET A 229 4.84 -25.48 -23.21
C MET A 229 5.30 -25.86 -21.79
N ASN A 230 6.34 -25.22 -21.25
CA ASN A 230 6.86 -25.50 -19.92
C ASN A 230 6.06 -24.76 -18.85
N GLN A 231 5.57 -23.55 -19.15
CA GLN A 231 4.85 -22.72 -18.18
C GLN A 231 3.84 -21.77 -18.84
N ARG A 232 2.70 -22.31 -19.30
CA ARG A 232 1.57 -21.49 -19.77
C ARG A 232 1.01 -20.65 -18.63
N GLY A 233 0.90 -19.34 -18.84
CA GLY A 233 0.50 -18.37 -17.81
C GLY A 233 1.64 -17.92 -16.90
N GLY A 234 2.89 -18.35 -17.16
CA GLY A 234 4.08 -17.82 -16.50
C GLY A 234 4.67 -16.59 -17.20
N GLY A 235 4.26 -16.31 -18.43
CA GLY A 235 4.57 -15.05 -19.10
C GLY A 235 3.80 -13.89 -18.44
N ASN A 236 4.42 -12.71 -18.43
CA ASN A 236 3.97 -11.55 -17.65
C ASN A 236 3.50 -10.43 -18.58
N PHE A 237 2.19 -10.35 -18.79
CA PHE A 237 1.57 -9.31 -19.62
C PHE A 237 1.77 -7.91 -19.04
N ALA A 238 1.69 -7.78 -17.71
CA ALA A 238 1.89 -6.49 -17.05
C ALA A 238 3.24 -5.86 -17.44
N LYS A 239 4.33 -6.64 -17.36
CA LYS A 239 5.66 -6.18 -17.79
C LYS A 239 5.75 -5.96 -19.29
N ALA A 240 5.16 -6.84 -20.08
CA ALA A 240 5.18 -6.70 -21.53
C ALA A 240 4.51 -5.39 -21.98
N ALA A 241 3.36 -5.04 -21.41
CA ALA A 241 2.67 -3.79 -21.71
C ALA A 241 3.40 -2.57 -21.11
N ALA A 242 3.89 -2.65 -19.88
CA ALA A 242 4.66 -1.60 -19.21
C ALA A 242 5.89 -1.14 -20.02
N GLU A 243 6.61 -2.08 -20.64
CA GLU A 243 7.77 -1.82 -21.50
C GLU A 243 7.42 -0.83 -22.63
N ILE A 244 6.35 -1.10 -23.36
CA ILE A 244 5.94 -0.28 -24.52
C ILE A 244 5.28 1.03 -24.05
N ALA A 245 4.54 0.99 -22.95
CA ALA A 245 3.91 2.17 -22.36
C ALA A 245 4.90 3.14 -21.68
N GLY A 246 6.17 2.76 -21.54
CA GLY A 246 7.22 3.60 -20.95
C GLY A 246 7.21 3.65 -19.42
N LEU A 247 6.61 2.66 -18.75
CA LEU A 247 6.60 2.55 -17.29
C LEU A 247 7.94 1.98 -16.78
N VAL A 248 9.03 2.72 -17.01
CA VAL A 248 10.42 2.22 -16.90
C VAL A 248 10.82 1.74 -15.51
N ASN A 249 10.16 2.23 -14.46
CA ASN A 249 10.42 1.85 -13.07
C ASN A 249 9.48 0.75 -12.55
N ALA A 250 8.48 0.36 -13.35
CA ALA A 250 7.48 -0.60 -12.92
C ALA A 250 8.03 -2.04 -12.99
N THR A 251 7.82 -2.79 -11.92
CA THR A 251 7.73 -4.26 -12.02
C THR A 251 6.26 -4.67 -12.12
N GLY A 252 5.94 -5.96 -12.22
CA GLY A 252 4.54 -6.35 -12.36
C GLY A 252 4.28 -7.84 -12.30
N SER A 253 3.00 -8.19 -12.24
CA SER A 253 2.47 -9.55 -12.22
C SER A 253 1.08 -9.61 -12.86
N ASP A 254 0.60 -10.82 -13.11
CA ASP A 254 -0.70 -11.04 -13.73
C ASP A 254 -1.69 -11.67 -12.72
N THR A 255 -2.94 -11.22 -12.74
CA THR A 255 -4.03 -11.69 -11.88
C THR A 255 -5.19 -12.18 -12.73
N ARG A 256 -5.41 -13.51 -12.73
CA ARG A 256 -6.41 -14.16 -13.59
C ARG A 256 -7.65 -14.58 -12.79
N GLY A 257 -8.83 -14.21 -13.28
CA GLY A 257 -10.11 -14.55 -12.63
C GLY A 257 -11.35 -14.33 -13.49
N PHE A 258 -11.22 -14.37 -14.83
CA PHE A 258 -12.28 -13.92 -15.75
C PHE A 258 -12.83 -12.55 -15.33
N CYS A 259 -14.15 -12.35 -15.33
CA CYS A 259 -14.77 -11.08 -14.94
C CYS A 259 -14.60 -10.72 -13.44
N ALA A 260 -14.05 -11.62 -12.60
CA ALA A 260 -13.64 -11.27 -11.24
C ALA A 260 -12.19 -10.75 -11.16
N GLY A 261 -11.34 -11.07 -12.15
CA GLY A 261 -9.92 -10.70 -12.19
C GLY A 261 -9.66 -9.21 -11.92
N PRO A 262 -10.36 -8.28 -12.59
CA PRO A 262 -10.24 -6.84 -12.33
C PRO A 262 -10.49 -6.44 -10.88
N ALA A 263 -11.51 -7.00 -10.24
CA ALA A 263 -11.83 -6.64 -8.86
C ALA A 263 -10.78 -7.20 -7.88
N HIS A 264 -10.26 -8.42 -8.15
CA HIS A 264 -9.12 -8.96 -7.41
C HIS A 264 -7.88 -8.07 -7.56
N ALA A 265 -7.52 -7.72 -8.79
CA ALA A 265 -6.35 -6.88 -9.08
C ALA A 265 -6.43 -5.50 -8.42
N ILE A 266 -7.62 -4.87 -8.35
CA ILE A 266 -7.80 -3.60 -7.63
C ILE A 266 -7.61 -3.78 -6.12
N VAL A 267 -8.12 -4.86 -5.51
CA VAL A 267 -7.93 -5.15 -4.09
C VAL A 267 -6.46 -5.47 -3.77
N GLU A 268 -5.77 -6.19 -4.65
CA GLU A 268 -4.33 -6.46 -4.56
C GLU A 268 -3.52 -5.17 -4.64
N ALA A 269 -3.78 -4.32 -5.64
CA ALA A 269 -3.13 -3.01 -5.79
C ALA A 269 -3.37 -2.13 -4.55
N ALA A 270 -4.61 -2.07 -4.07
CA ALA A 270 -4.96 -1.33 -2.85
C ALA A 270 -4.18 -1.84 -1.63
N SER A 271 -4.02 -3.16 -1.52
CA SER A 271 -3.27 -3.79 -0.42
C SER A 271 -1.77 -3.49 -0.51
N LEU A 272 -1.18 -3.55 -1.71
CA LEU A 272 0.23 -3.21 -1.94
C LEU A 272 0.54 -1.75 -1.59
N VAL A 273 -0.35 -0.83 -1.98
CA VAL A 273 -0.22 0.59 -1.64
C VAL A 273 -0.44 0.84 -0.16
N LYS A 274 -1.49 0.27 0.44
CA LYS A 274 -1.79 0.42 1.88
C LYS A 274 -0.66 -0.11 2.76
N ALA A 275 0.04 -1.16 2.32
CA ALA A 275 1.20 -1.72 3.00
C ALA A 275 2.47 -0.84 2.90
N GLY A 276 2.49 0.16 2.00
CA GLY A 276 3.65 1.00 1.73
C GLY A 276 4.72 0.33 0.87
N THR A 277 4.41 -0.80 0.22
CA THR A 277 5.34 -1.50 -0.67
C THR A 277 5.60 -0.71 -1.95
N PHE A 278 4.53 -0.13 -2.52
CA PHE A 278 4.54 0.66 -3.75
C PHE A 278 3.66 1.90 -3.58
N LYS A 279 3.98 3.00 -4.25
CA LYS A 279 3.20 4.23 -4.16
C LYS A 279 2.13 4.31 -5.23
N ASN A 280 2.49 3.96 -6.47
CA ASN A 280 1.63 3.99 -7.64
C ASN A 280 1.58 2.59 -8.26
N VAL A 281 0.39 2.00 -8.24
CA VAL A 281 0.12 0.70 -8.85
C VAL A 281 -0.92 0.87 -9.95
N VAL A 282 -0.57 0.47 -11.18
CA VAL A 282 -1.50 0.41 -12.30
C VAL A 282 -2.16 -0.95 -12.33
N VAL A 283 -3.48 -0.98 -12.45
CA VAL A 283 -4.24 -2.19 -12.76
C VAL A 283 -4.79 -2.04 -14.17
N ALA A 284 -4.50 -2.95 -15.08
CA ALA A 284 -4.95 -2.87 -16.47
C ALA A 284 -5.40 -4.22 -17.02
N GLY A 285 -6.08 -4.19 -18.16
CA GLY A 285 -6.40 -5.39 -18.92
C GLY A 285 -6.75 -5.08 -20.36
N GLY A 286 -6.10 -5.78 -21.29
CA GLY A 286 -6.33 -5.71 -22.74
C GLY A 286 -7.41 -6.67 -23.25
N GLY A 287 -7.92 -6.39 -24.45
CA GLY A 287 -8.98 -7.16 -25.10
C GLY A 287 -8.58 -8.59 -25.49
N CYS A 288 -9.58 -9.42 -25.74
CA CYS A 288 -9.48 -10.83 -26.08
C CYS A 288 -10.24 -11.10 -27.39
N THR A 289 -9.54 -11.65 -28.37
CA THR A 289 -10.11 -12.01 -29.68
C THR A 289 -11.09 -13.16 -29.57
N ALA A 290 -10.85 -14.10 -28.67
CA ALA A 290 -11.70 -15.27 -28.49
C ALA A 290 -13.17 -14.91 -28.17
N LYS A 291 -13.41 -13.74 -27.57
CA LYS A 291 -14.76 -13.23 -27.22
C LYS A 291 -15.39 -12.28 -28.24
N LEU A 292 -14.68 -11.95 -29.32
CA LEU A 292 -15.28 -11.19 -30.41
C LEU A 292 -16.40 -12.01 -31.06
N GLY A 293 -17.56 -11.38 -31.24
CA GLY A 293 -18.75 -12.01 -31.81
C GLY A 293 -19.24 -13.26 -31.09
N MET A 294 -18.98 -13.40 -29.78
CA MET A 294 -19.33 -14.60 -29.00
C MET A 294 -20.81 -14.99 -29.15
N ASN A 295 -21.71 -14.01 -29.07
CA ASN A 295 -23.16 -14.14 -29.23
C ASN A 295 -23.63 -13.82 -30.67
N GLY A 296 -22.72 -13.78 -31.64
CA GLY A 296 -23.01 -13.35 -33.01
C GLY A 296 -24.09 -14.19 -33.71
N LYS A 297 -24.20 -15.48 -33.39
CA LYS A 297 -25.27 -16.35 -33.93
C LYS A 297 -26.66 -15.84 -33.55
N ASP A 298 -26.85 -15.42 -32.30
CA ASP A 298 -28.14 -14.90 -31.83
C ASP A 298 -28.42 -13.50 -32.38
N HIS A 299 -27.40 -12.67 -32.58
CA HIS A 299 -27.54 -11.38 -33.25
C HIS A 299 -28.02 -11.55 -34.70
N VAL A 300 -27.33 -12.37 -35.49
CA VAL A 300 -27.70 -12.63 -36.90
C VAL A 300 -29.11 -13.19 -36.99
N LYS A 301 -29.43 -14.23 -36.20
CA LYS A 301 -30.76 -14.83 -36.15
C LYS A 301 -31.88 -13.83 -35.85
N LYS A 302 -31.58 -12.76 -35.11
CA LYS A 302 -32.53 -11.72 -34.71
C LYS A 302 -32.48 -10.47 -35.60
N GLY A 303 -31.70 -10.46 -36.68
CA GLY A 303 -31.59 -9.31 -37.56
C GLY A 303 -30.79 -8.14 -36.96
N LEU A 304 -29.98 -8.39 -35.92
CA LEU A 304 -29.24 -7.37 -35.19
C LEU A 304 -27.80 -7.24 -35.72
N PRO A 305 -27.20 -6.03 -35.67
CA PRO A 305 -25.78 -5.88 -35.94
C PRO A 305 -24.94 -6.66 -34.92
N ILE A 306 -23.71 -7.04 -35.30
CA ILE A 306 -22.75 -7.60 -34.36
C ILE A 306 -22.23 -6.49 -33.45
N LEU A 307 -22.64 -6.53 -32.19
CA LEU A 307 -22.25 -5.51 -31.20
C LEU A 307 -20.95 -5.85 -30.45
N GLU A 308 -20.50 -7.10 -30.54
CA GLU A 308 -19.27 -7.63 -29.92
C GLU A 308 -18.08 -7.56 -30.90
N ASP A 309 -17.98 -6.44 -31.61
CA ASP A 309 -16.96 -6.15 -32.63
C ASP A 309 -15.84 -5.22 -32.12
N CYS A 310 -15.78 -5.04 -30.80
CA CYS A 310 -14.79 -4.21 -30.14
C CYS A 310 -13.95 -5.02 -29.15
N LEU A 311 -12.63 -4.85 -29.23
CA LEU A 311 -11.73 -5.19 -28.14
C LEU A 311 -11.86 -4.11 -27.08
N GLY A 312 -12.22 -4.49 -25.86
CA GLY A 312 -12.33 -3.56 -24.73
C GLY A 312 -11.09 -3.65 -23.85
N GLY A 313 -10.59 -2.49 -23.44
CA GLY A 313 -9.48 -2.40 -22.49
C GLY A 313 -9.72 -1.34 -21.43
N PHE A 314 -9.11 -1.53 -20.28
CA PHE A 314 -9.14 -0.54 -19.20
C PHE A 314 -7.81 -0.47 -18.46
N ALA A 315 -7.57 0.64 -17.80
CA ALA A 315 -6.51 0.81 -16.83
C ALA A 315 -6.95 1.75 -15.70
N VAL A 316 -6.50 1.50 -14.48
CA VAL A 316 -6.82 2.28 -13.27
C VAL A 316 -5.55 2.51 -12.47
N LEU A 317 -5.35 3.75 -12.01
CA LEU A 317 -4.23 4.10 -11.13
C LEU A 317 -4.69 4.05 -9.67
N VAL A 318 -4.12 3.12 -8.90
CA VAL A 318 -4.26 3.04 -7.45
C VAL A 318 -3.01 3.65 -6.82
N SER A 319 -3.20 4.64 -5.95
CA SER A 319 -2.11 5.46 -5.40
C SER A 319 -2.23 5.63 -3.89
N GLU A 320 -1.13 6.07 -3.25
CA GLU A 320 -1.18 6.63 -1.89
C GLU A 320 -2.26 7.72 -1.78
N ASN A 321 -2.86 7.82 -0.60
CA ASN A 321 -3.96 8.73 -0.34
C ASN A 321 -3.55 10.20 -0.46
N ASP A 322 -4.07 10.87 -1.48
CA ASP A 322 -3.85 12.29 -1.74
C ASP A 322 -4.80 13.23 -0.96
N GLY A 323 -5.73 12.67 -0.18
CA GLY A 323 -6.78 13.40 0.55
C GLY A 323 -7.88 13.99 -0.32
N LYS A 324 -7.97 13.61 -1.60
CA LYS A 324 -8.94 14.14 -2.57
C LYS A 324 -9.64 13.05 -3.36
N SER A 325 -8.85 12.11 -3.87
CA SER A 325 -9.31 11.01 -4.71
C SER A 325 -10.09 10.00 -3.86
N PRO A 326 -11.12 9.33 -4.43
CA PRO A 326 -11.92 8.35 -3.71
C PRO A 326 -11.06 7.24 -3.11
N GLU A 327 -11.39 6.83 -1.89
CA GLU A 327 -10.71 5.77 -1.16
C GLU A 327 -11.25 4.40 -1.55
N ILE A 328 -10.35 3.43 -1.67
CA ILE A 328 -10.70 2.01 -1.70
C ILE A 328 -10.72 1.54 -0.25
N ASN A 329 -11.90 1.35 0.31
CA ASN A 329 -12.07 0.89 1.68
C ASN A 329 -11.87 -0.63 1.75
N THR A 330 -10.62 -1.03 1.94
CA THR A 330 -10.20 -2.44 2.07
C THR A 330 -10.74 -3.13 3.34
N ASP A 331 -11.39 -2.39 4.24
CA ASP A 331 -11.99 -2.97 5.44
C ASP A 331 -13.41 -3.51 5.15
N ILE A 332 -14.00 -3.12 4.00
CA ILE A 332 -15.30 -3.60 3.52
C ILE A 332 -15.09 -4.36 2.20
N VAL A 333 -14.63 -5.60 2.33
CA VAL A 333 -14.33 -6.50 1.20
C VAL A 333 -15.16 -7.76 1.29
N GLY A 334 -16.07 -7.95 0.32
CA GLY A 334 -16.84 -9.19 0.19
C GLY A 334 -16.04 -10.26 -0.53
N ARG A 335 -16.19 -11.51 -0.10
CA ARG A 335 -15.38 -12.64 -0.59
C ARG A 335 -16.24 -13.86 -0.84
N HIS A 336 -16.24 -14.33 -2.08
CA HIS A 336 -16.75 -15.66 -2.38
C HIS A 336 -15.73 -16.70 -1.91
N ARG A 337 -16.07 -17.42 -0.85
CA ARG A 337 -15.20 -18.46 -0.25
C ARG A 337 -15.44 -19.77 -0.97
N VAL A 338 -14.44 -20.66 -0.96
CA VAL A 338 -14.58 -22.05 -1.46
C VAL A 338 -15.83 -22.74 -0.87
N GLY A 339 -16.15 -22.47 0.40
CA GLY A 339 -17.33 -23.00 1.09
C GLY A 339 -18.65 -22.25 0.90
N THR A 340 -18.68 -21.11 0.20
CA THR A 340 -19.91 -20.31 0.00
C THR A 340 -20.96 -21.05 -0.85
N GLY A 341 -20.51 -21.93 -1.75
CA GLY A 341 -21.38 -22.59 -2.74
C GLY A 341 -21.77 -21.67 -3.89
N SER A 342 -22.62 -22.16 -4.80
CA SER A 342 -22.94 -21.49 -6.07
C SER A 342 -24.37 -20.92 -6.15
N ALA A 343 -25.16 -21.02 -5.08
CA ALA A 343 -26.52 -20.48 -5.07
C ALA A 343 -26.46 -18.94 -5.20
N PRO A 344 -27.25 -18.30 -6.09
CA PRO A 344 -27.18 -16.86 -6.32
C PRO A 344 -27.32 -16.01 -5.05
N GLN A 345 -28.20 -16.41 -4.11
CA GLN A 345 -28.36 -15.73 -2.83
C GLN A 345 -27.11 -15.82 -1.94
N ALA A 346 -26.42 -16.96 -1.94
CA ALA A 346 -25.20 -17.16 -1.15
C ALA A 346 -24.03 -16.36 -1.74
N VAL A 347 -23.92 -16.35 -3.07
CA VAL A 347 -22.91 -15.55 -3.79
C VAL A 347 -23.09 -14.07 -3.48
N ILE A 348 -24.28 -13.50 -3.77
CA ILE A 348 -24.54 -12.08 -3.51
C ILE A 348 -24.48 -11.77 -2.02
N GLY A 349 -24.92 -12.68 -1.15
CA GLY A 349 -24.79 -12.51 0.30
C GLY A 349 -23.34 -12.27 0.71
N SER A 350 -22.44 -13.19 0.32
CA SER A 350 -21.01 -13.12 0.64
C SER A 350 -20.26 -11.93 0.03
N LEU A 351 -20.77 -11.41 -1.09
CA LEU A 351 -20.16 -10.29 -1.80
C LEU A 351 -20.77 -8.94 -1.41
N VAL A 352 -21.96 -8.90 -0.82
CA VAL A 352 -22.66 -7.62 -0.59
C VAL A 352 -23.15 -7.52 0.84
N THR A 353 -24.13 -8.35 1.24
CA THR A 353 -24.79 -8.14 2.53
C THR A 353 -23.91 -8.49 3.71
N ASP A 354 -23.10 -9.54 3.62
CA ASP A 354 -22.22 -9.98 4.70
C ASP A 354 -21.15 -8.93 5.04
N PRO A 355 -20.32 -8.44 4.09
CA PRO A 355 -19.32 -7.42 4.40
C PRO A 355 -19.94 -6.07 4.83
N LEU A 356 -21.11 -5.69 4.30
CA LEU A 356 -21.80 -4.49 4.76
C LEU A 356 -22.28 -4.64 6.21
N ALA A 357 -22.87 -5.79 6.56
CA ALA A 357 -23.32 -6.06 7.92
C ALA A 357 -22.16 -6.08 8.92
N GLU A 358 -21.02 -6.67 8.56
CA GLU A 358 -19.78 -6.64 9.36
C GLU A 358 -19.29 -5.21 9.62
N ALA A 359 -19.49 -4.29 8.67
CA ALA A 359 -19.19 -2.87 8.79
C ALA A 359 -20.30 -2.04 9.48
N GLY A 360 -21.39 -2.67 9.93
CA GLY A 360 -22.55 -1.98 10.51
C GLY A 360 -23.39 -1.20 9.50
N MET A 361 -23.29 -1.53 8.21
CA MET A 361 -24.02 -0.92 7.10
C MET A 361 -25.14 -1.83 6.59
N THR A 362 -26.12 -1.22 5.93
CA THR A 362 -27.20 -1.90 5.19
C THR A 362 -27.00 -1.71 3.69
N ILE A 363 -27.81 -2.42 2.87
CA ILE A 363 -27.74 -2.22 1.42
C ILE A 363 -28.16 -0.80 0.98
N LEU A 364 -28.87 -0.07 1.85
CA LEU A 364 -29.37 1.28 1.59
C LEU A 364 -28.30 2.35 1.82
N ASP A 365 -27.23 2.02 2.53
CA ASP A 365 -26.12 2.96 2.82
C ASP A 365 -25.10 3.06 1.67
N VAL A 366 -25.24 2.22 0.63
CA VAL A 366 -24.42 2.23 -0.58
C VAL A 366 -25.18 2.96 -1.69
N ASP A 367 -24.68 4.10 -2.16
CA ASP A 367 -25.38 4.91 -3.15
C ASP A 367 -25.48 4.22 -4.51
N LYS A 368 -24.43 3.52 -4.95
CA LYS A 368 -24.41 2.80 -6.24
C LYS A 368 -23.76 1.42 -6.13
N TYR A 369 -24.41 0.43 -6.74
CA TYR A 369 -23.80 -0.88 -6.97
C TYR A 369 -23.35 -0.99 -8.41
N SER A 370 -22.13 -1.46 -8.62
CA SER A 370 -21.64 -1.83 -9.95
C SER A 370 -21.27 -3.32 -9.96
N PRO A 371 -22.26 -4.19 -10.27
CA PRO A 371 -22.06 -5.60 -10.58
C PRO A 371 -21.67 -5.74 -12.05
N GLU A 372 -21.97 -6.88 -12.67
CA GLU A 372 -21.65 -7.12 -14.07
C GLU A 372 -22.30 -6.10 -15.01
N MET A 373 -21.53 -5.13 -15.53
CA MET A 373 -22.01 -3.95 -16.28
C MET A 373 -22.33 -4.23 -17.76
N GLN A 374 -22.70 -5.47 -18.09
CA GLN A 374 -22.93 -5.94 -19.45
C GLN A 374 -24.02 -5.12 -20.15
N ASN A 375 -23.77 -4.77 -21.41
CA ASN A 375 -24.73 -4.09 -22.27
C ASN A 375 -25.95 -5.00 -22.58
N PRO A 376 -27.18 -4.59 -22.19
CA PRO A 376 -28.40 -5.36 -22.43
C PRO A 376 -28.72 -5.63 -23.91
N ASP A 377 -28.26 -4.78 -24.84
CA ASP A 377 -28.42 -5.02 -26.27
C ASP A 377 -27.67 -6.27 -26.73
N ILE A 378 -26.62 -6.69 -26.01
CA ILE A 378 -25.86 -7.92 -26.30
C ILE A 378 -26.50 -9.11 -25.58
N THR A 379 -26.83 -8.95 -24.30
CA THR A 379 -27.23 -10.07 -23.44
C THR A 379 -28.70 -10.47 -23.59
N LYS A 380 -29.62 -9.54 -23.87
CA LYS A 380 -31.05 -9.86 -24.09
C LYS A 380 -31.25 -10.72 -25.33
N PRO A 381 -30.61 -10.44 -26.49
CA PRO A 381 -30.65 -11.34 -27.65
C PRO A 381 -30.09 -12.74 -27.38
N ALA A 382 -29.03 -12.87 -26.59
CA ALA A 382 -28.45 -14.16 -26.21
C ALA A 382 -29.27 -14.94 -25.16
N GLY A 383 -30.35 -14.36 -24.64
CA GLY A 383 -31.22 -14.99 -23.64
C GLY A 383 -30.76 -14.85 -22.19
N ALA A 384 -29.67 -14.11 -21.93
CA ALA A 384 -29.19 -13.81 -20.58
C ALA A 384 -29.99 -12.68 -19.89
N GLY A 385 -30.78 -11.91 -20.65
CA GLY A 385 -31.61 -10.84 -20.11
C GLY A 385 -30.82 -9.58 -19.75
N ASP A 386 -31.37 -8.74 -18.88
CA ASP A 386 -30.66 -7.59 -18.31
C ASP A 386 -29.88 -8.02 -17.06
N VAL A 387 -28.59 -8.29 -17.24
CA VAL A 387 -27.72 -8.85 -16.21
C VAL A 387 -27.46 -7.85 -15.07
N PRO A 388 -27.13 -6.56 -15.31
CA PRO A 388 -27.08 -5.56 -14.25
C PRO A 388 -28.38 -5.47 -13.45
N GLU A 389 -29.53 -5.33 -14.12
CA GLU A 389 -30.83 -5.20 -13.44
C GLU A 389 -31.18 -6.42 -12.58
N SER A 390 -30.86 -7.62 -13.07
CA SER A 390 -31.06 -8.86 -12.32
C SER A 390 -30.23 -8.91 -11.04
N ASN A 391 -28.99 -8.40 -11.06
CA ASN A 391 -28.15 -8.29 -9.87
C ASN A 391 -28.73 -7.29 -8.87
N TYR A 392 -29.19 -6.10 -9.30
CA TYR A 392 -29.80 -5.12 -8.39
C TYR A 392 -31.06 -5.68 -7.72
N LYS A 393 -31.91 -6.41 -8.47
CA LYS A 393 -33.08 -7.09 -7.91
C LYS A 393 -32.69 -8.13 -6.86
N MET A 394 -31.60 -8.87 -7.05
CA MET A 394 -31.11 -9.84 -6.08
C MET A 394 -30.60 -9.17 -4.80
N ILE A 395 -29.81 -8.09 -4.93
CA ILE A 395 -29.32 -7.30 -3.79
C ILE A 395 -30.52 -6.75 -2.99
N GLY A 396 -31.47 -6.09 -3.67
CA GLY A 396 -32.68 -5.57 -3.03
C GLY A 396 -33.55 -6.66 -2.38
N ALA A 397 -33.68 -7.82 -3.03
CA ALA A 397 -34.42 -8.96 -2.46
C ALA A 397 -33.76 -9.51 -1.18
N LEU A 398 -32.43 -9.49 -1.09
CA LEU A 398 -31.73 -9.83 0.15
C LEU A 398 -31.96 -8.77 1.24
N GLY A 399 -31.99 -7.47 0.89
CA GLY A 399 -32.37 -6.42 1.84
C GLY A 399 -33.78 -6.60 2.41
N VAL A 400 -34.74 -7.00 1.57
CA VAL A 400 -36.11 -7.37 2.02
C VAL A 400 -36.07 -8.56 2.96
N LYS A 401 -35.31 -9.60 2.62
CA LYS A 401 -35.17 -10.81 3.45
C LYS A 401 -34.54 -10.48 4.82
N LEU A 402 -33.64 -9.50 4.87
CA LEU A 402 -32.98 -9.03 6.09
C LEU A 402 -33.78 -7.98 6.87
N GLY A 403 -34.96 -7.58 6.39
CA GLY A 403 -35.80 -6.58 7.04
C GLY A 403 -35.27 -5.14 6.94
N GLN A 404 -34.37 -4.86 5.98
CA GLN A 404 -33.80 -3.53 5.75
C GLN A 404 -34.75 -2.62 4.94
N MET A 405 -35.65 -3.22 4.15
CA MET A 405 -36.64 -2.53 3.32
C MET A 405 -37.86 -3.42 3.05
N GLU A 406 -38.98 -2.82 2.67
CA GLU A 406 -40.20 -3.52 2.26
C GLU A 406 -40.12 -4.01 0.81
N ARG A 407 -40.80 -5.12 0.49
CA ARG A 407 -40.82 -5.69 -0.87
C ARG A 407 -41.34 -4.69 -1.92
N THR A 408 -42.25 -3.80 -1.53
CA THR A 408 -42.82 -2.76 -2.40
C THR A 408 -41.80 -1.70 -2.81
N GLN A 409 -40.68 -1.56 -2.09
CA GLN A 409 -39.62 -0.59 -2.39
C GLN A 409 -38.59 -1.12 -3.40
N LEU A 410 -38.65 -2.40 -3.79
CA LEU A 410 -37.68 -3.02 -4.70
C LEU A 410 -37.51 -2.28 -6.05
N PRO A 411 -38.57 -1.82 -6.74
CA PRO A 411 -38.41 -1.06 -7.98
C PRO A 411 -37.69 0.29 -7.77
N ALA A 412 -37.95 0.96 -6.65
CA ALA A 412 -37.27 2.20 -6.29
C ALA A 412 -35.78 1.94 -6.02
N PHE A 413 -35.46 0.88 -5.28
CA PHE A 413 -34.08 0.48 -5.02
C PHE A 413 -33.27 0.26 -6.29
N VAL A 414 -33.83 -0.50 -7.26
CA VAL A 414 -33.17 -0.76 -8.54
C VAL A 414 -32.91 0.54 -9.31
N LYS A 415 -33.85 1.49 -9.25
CA LYS A 415 -33.73 2.79 -9.92
C LYS A 415 -32.70 3.70 -9.24
N GLU A 416 -32.70 3.74 -7.91
CA GLU A 416 -31.89 4.67 -7.12
C GLU A 416 -30.45 4.17 -6.96
N HIS A 417 -30.26 2.88 -6.68
CA HIS A 417 -28.95 2.30 -6.39
C HIS A 417 -28.32 1.54 -7.57
N GLY A 418 -29.10 1.26 -8.62
CA GLY A 418 -28.63 0.61 -9.83
C GLY A 418 -28.01 1.58 -10.86
N LEU A 419 -27.37 0.98 -11.86
CA LEU A 419 -26.78 1.62 -13.03
C LEU A 419 -27.16 0.85 -14.30
N LYS A 420 -27.35 1.54 -15.43
CA LYS A 420 -27.54 0.88 -16.72
C LYS A 420 -26.22 0.27 -17.21
N GLY A 421 -26.28 -0.98 -17.68
CA GLY A 421 -25.13 -1.65 -18.28
C GLY A 421 -24.83 -1.09 -19.66
N TYR A 422 -23.56 -0.93 -19.98
CA TYR A 422 -23.08 -0.36 -21.25
C TYR A 422 -21.79 -1.01 -21.73
N ALA A 423 -21.16 -1.84 -20.89
CA ALA A 423 -19.85 -2.41 -21.19
C ALA A 423 -19.97 -3.56 -22.21
N PRO A 424 -19.00 -3.70 -23.12
CA PRO A 424 -18.93 -4.87 -24.00
C PRO A 424 -18.65 -6.16 -23.19
N THR A 425 -18.88 -7.30 -23.81
CA THR A 425 -18.80 -8.66 -23.19
C THR A 425 -17.42 -9.30 -23.29
N GLN A 426 -16.35 -8.50 -23.22
CA GLN A 426 -14.95 -8.94 -23.14
C GLN A 426 -14.62 -9.25 -21.69
N GLY A 427 -14.32 -10.46 -21.23
CA GLY A 427 -14.68 -10.85 -19.86
C GLY A 427 -14.10 -10.03 -18.69
N HIS A 428 -12.91 -9.44 -18.77
CA HIS A 428 -12.44 -8.49 -17.75
C HIS A 428 -13.22 -7.15 -17.77
N ILE A 429 -13.82 -6.78 -18.90
CA ILE A 429 -14.54 -5.52 -19.07
C ILE A 429 -15.89 -5.49 -18.36
N PRO A 430 -16.85 -6.41 -18.52
CA PRO A 430 -18.14 -6.30 -17.86
C PRO A 430 -18.07 -6.62 -16.37
N SER A 431 -16.89 -6.66 -15.74
CA SER A 431 -16.78 -6.58 -14.28
C SER A 431 -17.44 -5.29 -13.76
N GLY A 432 -17.58 -5.10 -12.44
CA GLY A 432 -17.99 -3.80 -11.89
C GLY A 432 -17.01 -2.64 -12.17
N VAL A 433 -15.82 -2.93 -12.70
CA VAL A 433 -14.71 -1.98 -12.79
C VAL A 433 -14.87 -0.86 -13.84
N PRO A 434 -15.57 -0.99 -14.99
CA PRO A 434 -15.80 0.13 -15.91
C PRO A 434 -16.50 1.32 -15.27
N TYR A 435 -17.23 1.10 -14.17
CA TYR A 435 -17.84 2.20 -13.45
C TYR A 435 -16.82 3.05 -12.68
N LEU A 436 -15.59 2.58 -12.42
CA LEU A 436 -14.64 3.30 -11.54
C LEU A 436 -14.33 4.73 -11.99
N GLY A 437 -14.21 5.00 -13.29
CA GLY A 437 -14.01 6.34 -13.83
C GLY A 437 -15.19 7.26 -13.49
N TYR A 438 -16.41 6.81 -13.75
CA TYR A 438 -17.64 7.52 -13.39
C TYR A 438 -17.85 7.62 -11.88
N ALA A 439 -17.56 6.57 -11.12
CA ALA A 439 -17.64 6.53 -9.67
C ALA A 439 -16.71 7.59 -9.08
N ARG A 440 -15.47 7.67 -9.59
CA ARG A 440 -14.50 8.68 -9.18
C ARG A 440 -15.04 10.08 -9.39
N GLU A 441 -15.56 10.38 -10.56
CA GLU A 441 -16.10 11.71 -10.85
C GLU A 441 -17.32 12.06 -10.01
N SER A 442 -18.26 11.11 -9.90
CA SER A 442 -19.47 11.29 -9.13
C SER A 442 -19.18 11.47 -7.65
N ILE A 443 -18.18 10.76 -7.12
CA ILE A 443 -17.71 10.92 -5.73
C ILE A 443 -16.99 12.26 -5.54
N MET A 444 -16.07 12.61 -6.45
CA MET A 444 -15.34 13.87 -6.37
C MET A 444 -16.25 15.10 -6.55
N SER A 445 -17.36 14.98 -7.30
CA SER A 445 -18.36 16.04 -7.43
C SER A 445 -19.38 16.06 -6.30
N GLY A 446 -19.33 15.10 -5.37
CA GLY A 446 -20.31 14.94 -4.28
C GLY A 446 -21.69 14.45 -4.71
N LYS A 447 -21.85 13.94 -5.93
CA LYS A 447 -23.11 13.39 -6.46
C LYS A 447 -23.43 12.02 -5.85
N THR A 448 -22.41 11.22 -5.57
CA THR A 448 -22.50 9.95 -4.83
C THR A 448 -21.46 9.95 -3.72
N LYS A 449 -21.74 9.33 -2.58
CA LYS A 449 -20.83 9.23 -1.44
C LYS A 449 -19.95 8.00 -1.53
N ASN A 450 -20.47 6.91 -2.08
CA ASN A 450 -19.78 5.64 -2.17
C ASN A 450 -20.35 4.81 -3.32
N ALA A 451 -19.62 3.77 -3.71
CA ALA A 451 -20.07 2.77 -4.65
C ALA A 451 -19.45 1.42 -4.29
N MET A 452 -20.25 0.35 -4.35
CA MET A 452 -19.74 -1.01 -4.18
C MET A 452 -19.48 -1.64 -5.54
N ILE A 453 -18.23 -2.03 -5.77
CA ILE A 453 -17.76 -2.65 -7.01
C ILE A 453 -17.71 -4.15 -6.80
N ILE A 454 -18.31 -4.92 -7.71
CA ILE A 454 -18.49 -6.36 -7.54
C ILE A 454 -17.96 -7.07 -8.80
N GLY A 455 -16.93 -7.89 -8.63
CA GLY A 455 -16.43 -8.82 -9.64
C GLY A 455 -16.99 -10.22 -9.41
N LYS A 456 -17.44 -10.88 -10.47
CA LYS A 456 -17.89 -12.29 -10.44
C LYS A 456 -17.40 -13.02 -11.68
N GLY A 457 -16.82 -14.19 -11.49
CA GLY A 457 -16.17 -14.97 -12.55
C GLY A 457 -16.71 -16.39 -12.60
N SER A 458 -16.86 -16.93 -13.80
CA SER A 458 -17.25 -18.32 -14.02
C SER A 458 -16.01 -19.19 -14.25
N LEU A 459 -15.48 -19.83 -13.20
CA LEU A 459 -14.24 -20.63 -13.30
C LEU A 459 -14.43 -21.98 -14.01
N PHE A 460 -15.68 -22.46 -14.13
CA PHE A 460 -15.99 -23.78 -14.68
C PHE A 460 -15.62 -23.97 -16.15
N LEU A 461 -15.41 -22.88 -16.90
CA LEU A 461 -14.92 -22.95 -18.28
C LEU A 461 -13.51 -23.55 -18.37
N GLY A 462 -12.68 -23.36 -17.35
CA GLY A 462 -11.36 -23.98 -17.26
C GLY A 462 -11.41 -25.49 -17.00
N ARG A 463 -12.58 -26.06 -16.70
CA ARG A 463 -12.79 -27.48 -16.37
C ARG A 463 -11.95 -28.01 -15.20
N MET A 464 -11.49 -27.12 -14.32
CA MET A 464 -10.73 -27.46 -13.11
C MET A 464 -11.59 -27.41 -11.83
N THR A 465 -12.71 -26.68 -11.85
CA THR A 465 -13.62 -26.52 -10.71
C THR A 465 -15.03 -26.20 -11.21
N ASN A 466 -16.06 -26.49 -10.41
CA ASN A 466 -17.45 -26.05 -10.68
C ASN A 466 -17.82 -24.78 -9.90
N LEU A 467 -16.86 -24.17 -9.20
CA LEU A 467 -17.08 -22.98 -8.41
C LEU A 467 -17.17 -21.73 -9.27
N PHE A 468 -17.86 -20.73 -8.74
CA PHE A 468 -17.71 -19.35 -9.17
C PHE A 468 -16.56 -18.72 -8.40
N ASP A 469 -16.04 -17.63 -8.93
CA ASP A 469 -15.19 -16.70 -8.20
C ASP A 469 -15.95 -15.39 -7.98
N GLY A 470 -15.56 -14.64 -6.95
CA GLY A 470 -16.10 -13.32 -6.73
C GLY A 470 -15.43 -12.60 -5.57
N ILE A 471 -15.27 -11.29 -5.77
CA ILE A 471 -14.78 -10.36 -4.77
C ILE A 471 -15.45 -9.02 -4.99
N SER A 472 -15.63 -8.26 -3.92
CA SER A 472 -16.16 -6.91 -3.97
C SER A 472 -15.44 -5.99 -3.01
N PHE A 473 -15.49 -4.69 -3.28
CA PHE A 473 -14.90 -3.67 -2.43
C PHE A 473 -15.74 -2.40 -2.48
N LEU A 474 -15.70 -1.64 -1.38
CA LEU A 474 -16.35 -0.34 -1.31
C LEU A 474 -15.36 0.77 -1.73
N VAL A 475 -15.77 1.59 -2.68
CA VAL A 475 -15.13 2.88 -2.97
C VAL A 475 -15.94 3.97 -2.28
N GLN A 476 -15.28 4.90 -1.60
CA GLN A 476 -15.96 5.96 -0.86
C GLN A 476 -15.30 7.33 -1.06
N ALA A 477 -16.07 8.38 -0.79
CA ALA A 477 -15.54 9.73 -0.66
C ALA A 477 -14.37 9.73 0.31
N ASN A 478 -13.34 10.50 -0.04
CA ASN A 478 -12.13 10.55 0.77
C ASN A 478 -12.49 11.02 2.18
N THR A 479 -12.24 10.16 3.17
CA THR A 479 -12.60 10.41 4.57
C THR A 479 -11.55 11.20 5.32
N LYS A 480 -10.40 11.47 4.69
CA LYS A 480 -9.51 12.55 5.10
C LYS A 480 -10.33 13.83 4.92
N LYS A 481 -10.97 14.27 6.02
CA LYS A 481 -11.85 15.42 6.04
C LYS A 481 -11.20 16.53 5.22
N ASP A 482 -12.03 17.31 4.52
CA ASP A 482 -11.86 18.75 4.55
C ASP A 482 -11.89 19.15 6.03
N GLU A 483 -10.75 18.98 6.71
CA GLU A 483 -10.24 20.13 7.38
C GLU A 483 -10.36 21.22 6.33
N LYS A 484 -11.28 22.17 6.57
CA LYS A 484 -10.76 23.51 6.68
C LYS A 484 -9.47 23.37 7.51
N LYS A 485 -8.35 23.15 6.82
CA LYS A 485 -7.35 24.17 6.73
C LYS A 485 -8.17 25.46 6.64
N ALA A 486 -8.56 26.03 7.81
CA ALA A 486 -8.21 27.42 8.06
C ALA A 486 -6.81 27.45 7.51
N ALA A 487 -6.68 27.94 6.25
CA ALA A 487 -5.58 27.60 5.34
C ALA A 487 -4.40 27.32 6.24
N ALA A 488 -3.94 26.07 6.43
CA ALA A 488 -2.91 25.86 7.45
C ALA A 488 -1.81 26.79 6.97
N PRO A 489 -1.59 27.91 7.68
CA PRO A 489 -1.36 29.20 7.01
C PRO A 489 -0.07 29.03 6.27
N ALA A 490 -0.18 28.84 4.94
CA ALA A 490 0.84 28.22 4.11
C ALA A 490 1.85 27.42 4.97
N VAL A 491 1.51 26.22 5.50
CA VAL A 491 2.30 25.52 6.55
C VAL A 491 3.76 25.88 6.36
N LYS A 492 4.24 26.79 7.20
CA LYS A 492 5.61 27.27 7.11
C LYS A 492 6.42 26.00 7.32
N VAL A 493 6.98 25.45 6.24
CA VAL A 493 7.87 24.30 6.34
C VAL A 493 8.92 24.75 7.34
N PRO A 494 9.00 24.15 8.54
CA PRO A 494 9.84 24.65 9.60
C PRO A 494 11.26 24.79 9.08
N VAL A 495 11.84 25.98 9.25
CA VAL A 495 13.22 26.20 8.83
C VAL A 495 14.11 25.78 9.98
N ILE A 496 14.94 24.77 9.76
CA ILE A 496 15.83 24.23 10.78
C ILE A 496 17.24 24.78 10.57
N GLY A 497 17.80 25.43 11.58
CA GLY A 497 19.19 25.89 11.55
C GLY A 497 20.16 24.76 11.87
N ILE A 498 21.22 24.60 11.08
CA ILE A 498 22.32 23.66 11.34
C ILE A 498 23.52 24.48 11.85
N ALA A 499 23.83 24.37 13.15
CA ALA A 499 24.96 25.05 13.80
C ALA A 499 25.97 24.02 14.30
N ALA A 500 26.84 23.54 13.40
CA ALA A 500 27.77 22.46 13.70
C ALA A 500 29.18 22.97 14.12
N ALA A 501 29.26 23.72 15.23
CA ALA A 501 30.54 24.16 15.78
C ALA A 501 31.45 22.97 16.11
N GLY A 502 32.67 22.98 15.57
CA GLY A 502 33.66 21.93 15.79
C GLY A 502 33.31 20.62 15.07
N TYR A 503 32.56 20.67 13.97
CA TYR A 503 32.30 19.51 13.10
C TYR A 503 33.62 18.91 12.58
N GLU A 504 33.72 17.58 12.62
CA GLU A 504 34.97 16.83 12.42
C GLU A 504 35.07 16.14 11.06
N LEU A 505 33.96 16.04 10.32
CA LEU A 505 33.94 15.51 8.97
C LEU A 505 34.11 16.63 7.94
N ASP A 506 34.24 16.23 6.66
CA ASP A 506 34.27 17.17 5.54
C ASP A 506 33.06 18.12 5.61
N PRO A 507 33.26 19.46 5.63
CA PRO A 507 32.18 20.45 5.61
C PRO A 507 31.17 20.25 4.48
N GLN A 508 31.56 19.61 3.37
CA GLN A 508 30.64 19.24 2.30
C GLN A 508 29.47 18.37 2.80
N ASN A 509 29.68 17.53 3.83
CA ASN A 509 28.60 16.76 4.44
C ASN A 509 27.45 17.62 4.99
N LEU A 510 27.73 18.86 5.43
CA LEU A 510 26.68 19.76 5.91
C LEU A 510 25.81 20.26 4.75
N VAL A 511 26.42 20.49 3.58
CA VAL A 511 25.71 20.86 2.35
C VAL A 511 24.88 19.68 1.85
N ASP A 512 25.48 18.49 1.79
CA ASP A 512 24.79 17.26 1.39
C ASP A 512 23.62 16.94 2.34
N ALA A 513 23.78 17.22 3.64
CA ALA A 513 22.70 17.07 4.61
C ALA A 513 21.51 18.00 4.34
N VAL A 514 21.76 19.24 3.90
CA VAL A 514 20.69 20.18 3.49
C VAL A 514 19.97 19.65 2.26
N GLU A 515 20.70 19.13 1.27
CA GLU A 515 20.10 18.53 0.07
C GLU A 515 19.27 17.29 0.41
N PHE A 516 19.81 16.39 1.24
CA PHE A 516 19.10 15.19 1.69
C PHE A 516 17.85 15.54 2.51
N ALA A 517 17.91 16.59 3.33
CA ALA A 517 16.75 17.10 4.06
C ALA A 517 15.70 17.71 3.10
N ALA A 518 16.13 18.42 2.05
CA ALA A 518 15.24 18.97 1.03
C ALA A 518 14.52 17.86 0.25
N ASN A 519 15.22 16.78 -0.11
CA ASN A 519 14.63 15.58 -0.73
C ASN A 519 13.59 14.90 0.18
N LYS A 520 13.70 15.10 1.50
CA LYS A 520 12.72 14.65 2.52
C LYS A 520 11.64 15.70 2.82
N GLY A 521 11.56 16.78 2.03
CA GLY A 521 10.57 17.86 2.18
C GLY A 521 10.81 18.83 3.34
N CYS A 522 12.02 18.84 3.91
CA CYS A 522 12.39 19.72 5.03
C CYS A 522 13.18 20.94 4.52
N LYS A 523 13.12 22.07 5.25
CA LYS A 523 13.96 23.24 4.99
C LYS A 523 15.05 23.36 6.04
N ALA A 524 16.29 23.46 5.59
CA ALA A 524 17.44 23.63 6.46
C ALA A 524 18.32 24.79 5.99
N VAL A 525 18.96 25.48 6.92
CA VAL A 525 19.95 26.52 6.65
C VAL A 525 21.19 26.29 7.50
N ILE A 526 22.38 26.38 6.90
CA ILE A 526 23.65 26.27 7.63
C ILE A 526 23.96 27.62 8.30
N ILE A 527 24.37 27.57 9.57
CA ILE A 527 24.73 28.74 10.38
C ILE A 527 26.23 28.70 10.65
N ASP A 528 26.99 29.41 9.82
CA ASP A 528 28.46 29.44 9.88
C ASP A 528 29.06 30.62 10.66
N GLY A 529 30.31 30.44 11.10
CA GLY A 529 31.16 31.44 11.75
C GLY A 529 31.48 31.12 13.22
N GLU A 530 32.47 31.84 13.79
CA GLU A 530 32.98 31.61 15.16
C GLU A 530 31.90 31.74 16.25
N ASP A 531 30.84 32.54 16.01
CA ASP A 531 29.71 32.76 16.92
C ASP A 531 28.42 32.03 16.52
N CYS A 532 28.50 30.87 15.86
CA CYS A 532 27.32 30.19 15.29
C CYS A 532 26.22 29.89 16.31
N HIS A 533 26.53 29.62 17.59
CA HIS A 533 25.53 29.41 18.64
C HIS A 533 24.79 30.69 19.03
N ALA A 534 25.50 31.81 19.15
CA ALA A 534 24.86 33.10 19.43
C ALA A 534 23.94 33.51 18.27
N LYS A 535 24.35 33.25 17.02
CA LYS A 535 23.52 33.45 15.83
C LYS A 535 22.29 32.53 15.82
N MET A 536 22.49 31.23 16.07
CA MET A 536 21.40 30.25 16.18
C MET A 536 20.36 30.67 17.23
N GLU A 537 20.80 31.10 18.42
CA GLU A 537 19.90 31.61 19.45
C GLU A 537 19.16 32.89 19.03
N ALA A 538 19.85 33.81 18.37
CA ALA A 538 19.23 35.02 17.83
C ALA A 538 18.17 34.68 16.77
N MET A 539 18.46 33.75 15.86
CA MET A 539 17.53 33.29 14.80
C MET A 539 16.33 32.53 15.36
N LEU A 540 16.52 31.71 16.40
CA LEU A 540 15.41 31.07 17.14
C LEU A 540 14.53 32.11 17.82
N LYS A 541 15.13 33.15 18.42
CA LYS A 541 14.40 34.22 19.10
C LYS A 541 13.66 35.15 18.14
N SER A 542 14.24 35.41 16.95
CA SER A 542 13.61 36.23 15.90
C SER A 542 12.54 35.47 15.11
N GLY A 543 12.54 34.13 15.17
CA GLY A 543 11.62 33.26 14.41
C GLY A 543 12.07 33.00 12.97
N GLU A 544 13.32 33.34 12.63
CA GLU A 544 13.96 33.02 11.34
C GLU A 544 14.13 31.50 11.16
N ILE A 545 14.40 30.79 12.25
CA ILE A 545 14.38 29.32 12.31
C ILE A 545 13.41 28.86 13.39
N ASP A 546 12.77 27.72 13.15
CA ASP A 546 11.73 27.13 14.00
C ASP A 546 12.30 26.04 14.93
N GLY A 547 13.55 25.61 14.67
CA GLY A 547 14.32 24.67 15.47
C GLY A 547 15.78 24.67 15.02
N ALA A 548 16.65 23.99 15.77
CA ALA A 548 18.06 23.89 15.41
C ALA A 548 18.65 22.51 15.69
N VAL A 549 19.65 22.15 14.88
CA VAL A 549 20.51 20.98 15.05
C VAL A 549 21.94 21.48 15.31
N THR A 550 22.56 21.01 16.39
CA THR A 550 23.92 21.44 16.81
C THR A 550 24.73 20.30 17.38
N SER A 551 26.05 20.37 17.28
CA SER A 551 26.96 19.35 17.82
C SER A 551 27.08 19.39 19.35
N HIS A 552 26.74 20.51 19.98
CA HIS A 552 26.67 20.66 21.43
C HIS A 552 25.78 21.82 21.82
N TYR A 553 25.16 21.75 23.00
CA TYR A 553 24.39 22.85 23.58
C TYR A 553 24.27 22.66 25.11
N PRO A 554 24.45 23.71 25.93
CA PRO A 554 24.36 23.62 27.39
C PRO A 554 22.90 23.63 27.86
N PHE A 555 22.29 22.45 27.96
CA PHE A 555 20.95 22.32 28.54
C PHE A 555 20.94 22.55 30.06
N PRO A 556 19.92 23.22 30.63
CA PRO A 556 19.77 23.35 32.06
C PRO A 556 19.41 22.01 32.72
N ILE A 557 19.66 21.89 34.03
CA ILE A 557 19.20 20.74 34.83
C ILE A 557 17.67 20.65 34.74
N GLY A 558 17.16 19.43 34.57
CA GLY A 558 15.75 19.16 34.30
C GLY A 558 15.45 18.94 32.81
N VAL A 559 16.45 19.02 31.95
CA VAL A 559 16.35 18.77 30.50
C VAL A 559 17.32 17.66 30.11
N SER A 560 16.83 16.70 29.34
CA SER A 560 17.63 15.64 28.72
C SER A 560 17.20 15.45 27.27
N THR A 561 18.08 14.88 26.46
CA THR A 561 17.82 14.66 25.04
C THR A 561 17.25 13.28 24.76
N VAL A 562 16.30 13.20 23.82
CA VAL A 562 15.70 11.93 23.39
C VAL A 562 16.20 11.55 22.01
N GLY A 563 17.09 10.56 21.93
CA GLY A 563 17.62 10.12 20.63
C GLY A 563 16.63 9.25 19.86
N ARG A 564 16.82 9.13 18.55
CA ARG A 564 16.05 8.21 17.71
C ARG A 564 17.00 7.42 16.82
N VAL A 565 16.98 6.11 16.99
CA VAL A 565 17.87 5.15 16.31
C VAL A 565 17.06 4.25 15.38
N VAL A 566 17.76 3.64 14.42
CA VAL A 566 17.24 2.53 13.62
C VAL A 566 17.86 1.25 14.15
N THR A 567 17.03 0.30 14.57
CA THR A 567 17.49 -0.95 15.18
C THR A 567 18.00 -1.92 14.11
N PRO A 568 19.11 -2.63 14.36
CA PRO A 568 19.81 -3.39 13.32
C PRO A 568 19.12 -4.71 12.97
N ALA A 569 18.34 -5.31 13.88
CA ALA A 569 17.74 -6.61 13.62
C ALA A 569 16.49 -6.54 12.73
N LEU A 570 15.66 -5.48 12.89
CA LEU A 570 14.39 -5.35 12.19
C LEU A 570 14.22 -4.03 11.42
N GLY A 571 15.22 -3.14 11.44
CA GLY A 571 15.13 -1.83 10.80
C GLY A 571 14.06 -0.91 11.43
N LYS A 572 13.61 -1.19 12.66
CA LYS A 572 12.59 -0.40 13.35
C LYS A 572 13.20 0.86 13.95
N GLU A 573 12.42 1.93 13.98
CA GLU A 573 12.82 3.12 14.72
C GLU A 573 12.49 2.98 16.20
N MET A 574 13.39 3.44 17.07
CA MET A 574 13.20 3.39 18.52
C MET A 574 13.75 4.67 19.15
N PHE A 575 12.99 5.24 20.10
CA PHE A 575 13.37 6.41 20.87
C PHE A 575 14.16 5.99 22.10
N ILE A 576 15.36 6.53 22.25
CA ILE A 576 16.19 6.35 23.45
C ILE A 576 15.93 7.54 24.36
N ALA A 577 15.25 7.28 25.47
CA ALA A 577 14.65 8.28 26.34
C ALA A 577 15.65 9.28 26.97
N CYS A 578 16.94 8.95 27.00
CA CYS A 578 17.99 9.85 27.43
C CYS A 578 19.30 9.53 26.73
N THR A 579 19.91 10.51 26.07
CA THR A 579 21.18 10.32 25.34
C THR A 579 22.27 11.30 25.76
N THR A 580 21.87 12.45 26.31
CA THR A 580 22.71 13.41 27.02
C THR A 580 21.81 14.32 27.89
N GLY A 581 22.42 15.17 28.71
CA GLY A 581 21.72 16.04 29.66
C GLY A 581 21.38 15.36 30.98
N THR A 582 20.68 16.08 31.86
CA THR A 582 20.44 15.66 33.26
C THR A 582 19.06 16.11 33.70
N SER A 583 18.09 15.19 33.71
CA SER A 583 16.69 15.46 34.10
C SER A 583 16.46 15.44 35.63
N SER A 584 17.34 14.78 36.38
CA SER A 584 17.46 14.86 37.84
C SER A 584 18.88 14.51 38.28
N THR A 585 19.28 14.96 39.47
CA THR A 585 20.52 14.52 40.14
C THR A 585 20.40 13.10 40.72
N ASP A 586 19.19 12.61 40.90
CA ASP A 586 18.91 11.21 41.26
C ASP A 586 18.67 10.38 39.98
N ARG A 587 19.32 9.22 39.87
CA ARG A 587 19.31 8.41 38.64
C ARG A 587 17.96 7.75 38.37
N ALA A 588 17.34 7.19 39.41
CA ALA A 588 16.06 6.51 39.28
C ALA A 588 14.95 7.51 38.92
N GLU A 589 14.93 8.68 39.57
CA GLU A 589 14.06 9.80 39.20
C GLU A 589 14.32 10.27 37.76
N ALA A 590 15.59 10.37 37.36
CA ALA A 590 15.96 10.77 36.01
C ALA A 590 15.39 9.80 34.98
N MET A 591 15.49 8.48 35.21
CA MET A 591 14.93 7.47 34.31
C MET A 591 13.41 7.57 34.13
N VAL A 592 12.66 7.83 35.21
CA VAL A 592 11.20 8.03 35.15
C VAL A 592 10.86 9.26 34.32
N LYS A 593 11.53 10.40 34.58
CA LYS A 593 11.37 11.63 33.80
C LYS A 593 11.72 11.43 32.33
N ASN A 594 12.82 10.74 32.06
CA ASN A 594 13.28 10.44 30.72
C ASN A 594 12.24 9.59 29.97
N ALA A 595 11.65 8.58 30.59
CA ALA A 595 10.60 7.77 29.96
C ALA A 595 9.43 8.65 29.49
N ILE A 596 8.99 9.59 30.31
CA ILE A 596 7.94 10.59 29.96
C ILE A 596 8.42 11.50 28.83
N TYR A 597 9.68 11.95 28.84
CA TYR A 597 10.24 12.76 27.75
C TYR A 597 10.31 11.97 26.44
N GLY A 598 10.62 10.68 26.49
CA GLY A 598 10.56 9.75 25.37
C GLY A 598 9.14 9.61 24.81
N ILE A 599 8.13 9.45 25.67
CA ILE A 599 6.71 9.45 25.28
C ILE A 599 6.34 10.76 24.58
N ILE A 600 6.77 11.91 25.11
CA ILE A 600 6.51 13.23 24.52
C ILE A 600 7.12 13.31 23.12
N ALA A 601 8.38 12.92 22.96
CA ALA A 601 9.06 12.88 21.67
C ALA A 601 8.36 11.96 20.66
N ALA A 602 7.98 10.75 21.08
CA ALA A 602 7.29 9.78 20.24
C ALA A 602 5.91 10.28 19.80
N LYS A 603 5.11 10.82 20.72
CA LYS A 603 3.80 11.45 20.43
C LYS A 603 3.93 12.65 19.51
N ALA A 604 4.93 13.51 19.74
CA ALA A 604 5.22 14.65 18.88
C ALA A 604 5.73 14.22 17.48
N CYS A 605 6.16 12.97 17.31
CA CYS A 605 6.48 12.37 16.02
C CYS A 605 5.34 11.56 15.39
N GLY A 606 4.15 11.56 16.00
CA GLY A 606 2.94 10.92 15.46
C GLY A 606 2.64 9.51 15.99
N ILE A 607 3.35 9.03 17.00
CA ILE A 607 3.00 7.77 17.68
C ILE A 607 1.99 8.10 18.80
N GLU A 608 0.69 7.87 18.54
CA GLU A 608 -0.39 8.26 19.47
C GLU A 608 -0.26 7.58 20.85
N GLU A 609 0.04 6.27 20.86
CA GLU A 609 0.16 5.44 22.06
C GLU A 609 1.50 4.69 22.07
N PRO A 610 2.62 5.35 22.42
CA PRO A 610 3.94 4.73 22.38
C PRO A 610 4.09 3.70 23.51
N THR A 611 4.66 2.55 23.17
CA THR A 611 5.04 1.52 24.13
C THR A 611 6.37 1.85 24.80
N VAL A 612 6.48 1.59 26.10
CA VAL A 612 7.65 1.88 26.91
C VAL A 612 8.29 0.58 27.39
N GLY A 613 9.58 0.41 27.15
CA GLY A 613 10.40 -0.64 27.75
C GLY A 613 11.50 -0.03 28.62
N ILE A 614 11.90 -0.73 29.68
CA ILE A 614 12.95 -0.25 30.58
C ILE A 614 14.20 -1.10 30.35
N LEU A 615 15.31 -0.48 29.97
CA LEU A 615 16.56 -1.21 29.84
C LEU A 615 16.96 -1.79 31.19
N ASN A 616 17.27 -3.09 31.21
CA ASN A 616 17.69 -3.79 32.42
C ASN A 616 19.13 -3.40 32.82
N ALA A 617 19.25 -2.22 33.43
CA ALA A 617 20.46 -1.62 34.00
C ALA A 617 20.20 -1.20 35.46
N ASP A 618 21.21 -0.65 36.15
CA ASP A 618 21.07 -0.20 37.54
C ASP A 618 19.86 0.73 37.73
N ASP A 619 19.17 0.60 38.88
CA ASP A 619 17.93 1.33 39.24
C ASP A 619 16.69 1.08 38.34
N ALA A 620 16.77 0.21 37.33
CA ALA A 620 15.65 -0.10 36.42
C ALA A 620 14.39 -0.58 37.16
N ARG A 621 14.54 -1.40 38.21
CA ARG A 621 13.42 -1.86 39.05
C ARG A 621 12.74 -0.73 39.82
N ARG A 622 13.50 0.26 40.28
CA ARG A 622 12.93 1.43 40.97
C ARG A 622 12.14 2.29 39.98
N CYS A 623 12.69 2.46 38.77
CA CYS A 623 11.99 3.11 37.66
C CYS A 623 10.69 2.37 37.28
N GLU A 624 10.74 1.04 37.17
CA GLU A 624 9.57 0.19 36.87
C GLU A 624 8.45 0.37 37.89
N ARG A 625 8.76 0.26 39.18
CA ARG A 625 7.77 0.46 40.25
C ARG A 625 7.14 1.85 40.18
N ALA A 626 7.92 2.89 39.90
CA ALA A 626 7.42 4.25 39.79
C ALA A 626 6.52 4.44 38.56
N LEU A 627 6.89 3.87 37.41
CA LEU A 627 6.10 3.93 36.19
C LEU A 627 4.80 3.11 36.30
N LEU A 628 4.83 1.97 36.99
CA LEU A 628 3.63 1.19 37.33
C LEU A 628 2.69 2.00 38.23
N LYS A 629 3.20 2.58 39.33
CA LYS A 629 2.41 3.48 40.21
C LYS A 629 1.79 4.64 39.42
N LEU A 630 2.54 5.26 38.51
CA LEU A 630 2.02 6.32 37.62
C LEU A 630 0.88 5.81 36.73
N LYS A 631 1.04 4.62 36.14
CA LYS A 631 0.00 3.99 35.30
C LYS A 631 -1.26 3.69 36.11
N GLU A 632 -1.12 3.11 37.29
CA GLU A 632 -2.21 2.81 38.23
C GLU A 632 -2.94 4.09 38.68
N ASN A 633 -2.21 5.19 38.86
CA ASN A 633 -2.76 6.51 39.18
C ASN A 633 -3.38 7.25 37.97
N GLY A 634 -3.49 6.60 36.80
CA GLY A 634 -4.20 7.11 35.63
C GLY A 634 -3.35 7.83 34.59
N TYR A 635 -2.01 7.74 34.65
CA TYR A 635 -1.16 8.17 33.54
C TYR A 635 -1.13 7.11 32.44
N SER A 636 -1.82 7.38 31.32
CA SER A 636 -1.98 6.42 30.22
C SER A 636 -0.72 6.29 29.36
N PHE A 637 -0.13 5.10 29.37
CA PHE A 637 0.87 4.59 28.43
C PHE A 637 0.89 3.06 28.48
N GLU A 638 1.44 2.41 27.47
CA GLU A 638 1.59 0.95 27.44
C GLU A 638 3.03 0.49 27.68
N PHE A 639 3.20 -0.62 28.39
CA PHE A 639 4.51 -1.24 28.51
C PHE A 639 4.73 -2.17 27.32
N ALA A 640 5.93 -2.16 26.77
CA ALA A 640 6.36 -3.20 25.85
C ALA A 640 6.62 -4.51 26.61
N GLU A 641 6.33 -5.64 25.97
CA GLU A 641 6.61 -6.97 26.50
C GLU A 641 7.91 -7.52 25.90
N SER A 642 8.85 -7.94 26.75
CA SER A 642 10.11 -8.54 26.29
C SER A 642 9.82 -9.80 25.46
N CYS A 643 10.63 -10.01 24.41
CA CYS A 643 10.47 -11.14 23.50
C CYS A 643 10.92 -12.49 24.08
N ARG A 644 11.21 -12.57 25.37
CA ARG A 644 11.60 -13.79 26.08
C ARG A 644 10.37 -14.53 26.62
N ALA A 645 10.54 -15.82 26.90
CA ALA A 645 9.46 -16.69 27.37
C ALA A 645 8.87 -16.28 28.74
N ASP A 646 9.64 -15.56 29.55
CA ASP A 646 9.23 -14.99 30.85
C ASP A 646 8.56 -13.61 30.74
N GLY A 647 8.56 -12.99 29.55
CA GLY A 647 7.92 -11.70 29.29
C GLY A 647 8.45 -10.55 30.16
N GLY A 648 7.56 -9.60 30.47
CA GLY A 648 7.83 -8.48 31.38
C GLY A 648 8.34 -7.20 30.71
N HIS A 649 8.49 -6.14 31.51
CA HIS A 649 8.78 -4.77 31.05
C HIS A 649 10.28 -4.45 30.97
N MET A 650 11.13 -5.36 31.46
CA MET A 650 12.58 -5.25 31.45
C MET A 650 13.16 -5.71 30.10
N MET A 651 13.73 -4.77 29.37
CA MET A 651 14.34 -4.99 28.06
C MET A 651 15.79 -5.43 28.20
N ARG A 652 16.16 -6.50 27.49
CA ARG A 652 17.54 -6.98 27.38
C ARG A 652 18.13 -6.62 26.02
N GLY A 653 19.42 -6.89 25.81
CA GLY A 653 20.11 -6.58 24.55
C GLY A 653 19.35 -7.02 23.29
N ASN A 654 18.77 -8.24 23.28
CA ASN A 654 17.98 -8.73 22.13
C ASN A 654 16.73 -7.89 21.87
N ASP A 655 16.04 -7.42 22.91
CA ASP A 655 14.87 -6.55 22.77
C ASP A 655 15.25 -5.20 22.19
N VAL A 656 16.38 -4.65 22.65
CA VAL A 656 16.94 -3.39 22.13
C VAL A 656 17.32 -3.53 20.65
N LEU A 657 18.00 -4.62 20.26
CA LEU A 657 18.41 -4.86 18.87
C LEU A 657 17.22 -5.05 17.92
N ARG A 658 16.09 -5.55 18.41
CA ARG A 658 14.84 -5.72 17.65
C ARG A 658 13.98 -4.46 17.61
N GLY A 659 14.18 -3.51 18.53
CA GLY A 659 13.25 -2.40 18.73
C GLY A 659 11.92 -2.90 19.26
N THR A 660 11.96 -3.70 20.33
CA THR A 660 10.76 -4.21 21.01
C THR A 660 9.86 -3.07 21.53
N PRO A 661 10.37 -2.06 22.27
CA PRO A 661 9.59 -0.88 22.62
C PRO A 661 9.72 0.25 21.58
N ASP A 662 8.72 1.14 21.54
CA ASP A 662 8.85 2.43 20.85
C ASP A 662 9.80 3.37 21.61
N VAL A 663 9.70 3.38 22.95
CA VAL A 663 10.52 4.19 23.86
C VAL A 663 11.30 3.30 24.82
N LEU A 664 12.63 3.37 24.75
CA LEU A 664 13.53 2.68 25.68
C LEU A 664 14.01 3.63 26.79
N ALA A 665 13.53 3.42 28.01
CA ALA A 665 14.00 4.10 29.21
C ALA A 665 15.36 3.54 29.63
N CYS A 666 16.36 4.41 29.78
CA CYS A 666 17.71 4.08 30.23
C CYS A 666 18.36 5.26 30.95
N ASP A 667 19.47 5.00 31.63
CA ASP A 667 20.30 6.06 32.19
C ASP A 667 21.06 6.83 31.06
N PRO A 668 21.46 8.09 31.32
CA PRO A 668 22.08 8.93 30.31
C PRO A 668 23.38 8.38 29.70
N LEU A 669 24.21 7.69 30.50
CA LEU A 669 25.51 7.19 30.03
C LEU A 669 25.32 6.00 29.09
N THR A 670 24.43 5.07 29.46
CA THR A 670 24.10 3.93 28.62
C THR A 670 23.42 4.38 27.33
N GLY A 671 22.49 5.33 27.41
CA GLY A 671 21.84 5.89 26.21
C GLY A 671 22.82 6.58 25.26
N ASN A 672 23.81 7.31 25.78
CA ASN A 672 24.88 7.90 24.97
C ASN A 672 25.69 6.84 24.22
N LEU A 673 26.10 5.78 24.92
CA LEU A 673 26.84 4.67 24.34
C LEU A 673 26.01 3.96 23.26
N MET A 674 24.73 3.71 23.53
CA MET A 674 23.82 3.07 22.57
C MET A 674 23.67 3.90 21.29
N MET A 675 23.52 5.24 21.40
CA MET A 675 23.50 6.11 20.21
C MET A 675 24.73 5.89 19.34
N LYS A 676 25.93 5.86 19.93
CA LYS A 676 27.17 5.58 19.21
C LYS A 676 27.14 4.20 18.55
N MET A 677 26.79 3.17 19.30
CA MET A 677 26.76 1.80 18.79
C MET A 677 25.79 1.65 17.62
N PHE A 678 24.56 2.14 17.72
CA PHE A 678 23.57 2.04 16.64
C PHE A 678 23.95 2.89 15.43
N SER A 679 24.36 4.13 15.65
CA SER A 679 24.54 5.08 14.56
C SER A 679 25.85 4.90 13.79
N SER A 680 26.88 4.30 14.38
CA SER A 680 28.20 4.10 13.75
C SER A 680 28.55 2.64 13.46
N PHE A 681 27.62 1.69 13.69
CA PHE A 681 27.86 0.26 13.49
C PHE A 681 28.44 -0.06 12.11
N ASN A 682 27.80 0.47 11.05
CA ASN A 682 28.19 0.20 9.66
C ASN A 682 29.49 0.90 9.21
N THR A 683 30.01 1.84 10.00
CA THR A 683 31.22 2.60 9.66
C THR A 683 32.45 2.14 10.45
N GLY A 684 32.30 1.09 11.27
CA GLY A 684 33.34 0.62 12.18
C GLY A 684 33.62 1.60 13.33
N GLY A 685 32.66 2.47 13.66
CA GLY A 685 32.81 3.46 14.75
C GLY A 685 33.42 4.80 14.33
N ASN A 686 33.83 4.96 13.05
CA ASN A 686 34.53 6.16 12.58
C ASN A 686 33.62 7.39 12.53
N PHE A 687 32.38 7.23 12.07
CA PHE A 687 31.39 8.30 12.01
C PHE A 687 29.96 7.74 12.05
N GLU A 688 28.97 8.56 12.37
CA GLU A 688 27.58 8.13 12.44
C GLU A 688 26.94 8.20 11.05
N ALA A 689 26.42 7.07 10.55
CA ALA A 689 25.79 6.96 9.22
C ALA A 689 24.30 6.56 9.27
N SER A 690 23.78 6.18 10.44
CA SER A 690 22.38 5.74 10.63
C SER A 690 21.73 6.40 11.85
N GLY A 691 20.40 6.58 11.82
CA GLY A 691 19.62 7.22 12.89
C GLY A 691 19.42 8.72 12.69
N TYR A 692 18.93 9.38 13.75
CA TYR A 692 18.42 10.76 13.73
C TYR A 692 19.15 11.68 14.73
N GLY A 693 20.34 11.27 15.16
CA GLY A 693 21.12 11.98 16.19
C GLY A 693 20.59 11.77 17.61
N TYR A 694 21.20 12.47 18.56
CA TYR A 694 20.92 12.42 20.00
C TYR A 694 19.59 13.08 20.34
N GLY A 695 19.02 13.84 19.40
CA GLY A 695 17.64 14.31 19.41
C GLY A 695 17.40 15.52 20.32
N PRO A 696 16.12 15.90 20.53
CA PRO A 696 15.74 17.17 21.14
C PRO A 696 15.94 17.19 22.65
N GLY A 697 16.37 18.32 23.20
CA GLY A 697 16.26 18.57 24.63
C GLY A 697 14.79 18.77 25.03
N ILE A 698 14.29 17.93 25.94
CA ILE A 698 12.91 17.98 26.46
C ILE A 698 12.96 18.13 27.99
N GLY A 699 12.11 18.98 28.55
CA GLY A 699 11.99 19.18 29.99
C GLY A 699 10.87 20.17 30.36
N GLY A 700 10.42 20.14 31.62
CA GLY A 700 9.14 20.74 32.03
C GLY A 700 9.03 22.27 31.97
N ASN A 701 10.15 22.98 31.77
CA ASN A 701 10.19 24.43 31.59
C ASN A 701 11.12 24.84 30.44
N TYR A 702 11.35 23.94 29.48
CA TYR A 702 12.28 24.16 28.38
C TYR A 702 11.53 24.47 27.08
N GLY A 703 11.72 25.68 26.56
CA GLY A 703 10.94 26.21 25.43
C GLY A 703 11.62 26.19 24.07
N LYS A 704 12.91 25.81 23.98
CA LYS A 704 13.69 25.89 22.74
C LYS A 704 13.77 24.52 22.06
N LEU A 705 13.51 24.44 20.76
CA LEU A 705 13.66 23.19 20.00
C LEU A 705 15.10 23.06 19.48
N ILE A 706 15.95 22.40 20.26
CA ILE A 706 17.37 22.20 19.94
C ILE A 706 17.68 20.72 20.01
N LEU A 707 18.18 20.17 18.90
CA LEU A 707 18.57 18.78 18.74
C LEU A 707 20.09 18.64 18.71
N ILE A 708 20.58 17.55 19.31
CA ILE A 708 22.01 17.25 19.34
C ILE A 708 22.39 16.22 18.28
N ILE A 709 23.47 16.49 17.56
CA ILE A 709 24.20 15.54 16.70
C ILE A 709 25.64 15.37 17.22
N SER A 710 26.34 14.34 16.76
CA SER A 710 27.77 14.22 17.00
C SER A 710 28.55 15.17 16.08
N ARG A 711 29.77 15.55 16.50
CA ARG A 711 30.76 16.21 15.62
C ARG A 711 31.15 15.33 14.42
N ALA A 712 31.00 14.02 14.57
CA ALA A 712 31.23 13.01 13.54
C ALA A 712 29.93 12.42 12.97
N SER A 713 28.82 13.18 12.88
CA SER A 713 27.62 12.70 12.20
C SER A 713 27.71 12.95 10.70
N GLY A 714 27.57 11.92 9.87
CA GLY A 714 27.55 12.06 8.41
C GLY A 714 26.24 12.70 7.89
N ALA A 715 26.25 13.10 6.62
CA ALA A 715 25.12 13.79 6.00
C ALA A 715 23.74 13.13 6.20
N PRO A 716 23.58 11.78 6.10
CA PRO A 716 22.29 11.13 6.33
C PRO A 716 21.75 11.33 7.75
N VAL A 717 22.61 11.29 8.77
CA VAL A 717 22.20 11.46 10.18
C VAL A 717 21.80 12.90 10.46
N ILE A 718 22.52 13.87 9.89
CA ILE A 718 22.20 15.30 10.02
C ILE A 718 20.87 15.61 9.32
N ALA A 719 20.66 15.09 8.11
CA ALA A 719 19.40 15.25 7.38
C ALA A 719 18.21 14.64 8.14
N ASN A 720 18.41 13.46 8.74
CA ASN A 720 17.42 12.83 9.61
C ASN A 720 17.18 13.65 10.89
N ALA A 721 18.21 14.21 11.52
CA ALA A 721 18.04 15.11 12.67
C ALA A 721 17.25 16.37 12.30
N VAL A 722 17.46 16.94 11.11
CA VAL A 722 16.64 18.03 10.57
C VAL A 722 15.19 17.59 10.40
N GLN A 723 14.96 16.40 9.84
CA GLN A 723 13.62 15.85 9.70
C GLN A 723 12.93 15.68 11.06
N TYR A 724 13.66 15.18 12.06
CA TYR A 724 13.16 15.03 13.42
C TYR A 724 12.81 16.39 14.03
N ALA A 725 13.66 17.40 13.88
CA ALA A 725 13.37 18.77 14.32
C ALA A 725 12.14 19.34 13.61
N SER A 726 12.00 19.13 12.30
CA SER A 726 10.86 19.60 11.52
C SER A 726 9.55 18.92 11.96
N GLN A 727 9.57 17.62 12.29
CA GLN A 727 8.41 16.90 12.81
C GLN A 727 7.93 17.50 14.15
N LEU A 728 8.86 17.75 15.08
CA LEU A 728 8.58 18.35 16.38
C LEU A 728 8.05 19.79 16.26
N ALA A 729 8.67 20.60 15.39
CA ALA A 729 8.25 21.97 15.14
C ALA A 729 6.82 22.01 14.55
N ALA A 730 6.51 21.12 13.61
CA ALA A 730 5.21 21.05 12.97
C ALA A 730 4.09 20.54 13.90
N SER A 731 4.40 19.68 14.88
CA SER A 731 3.41 19.07 15.78
C SER A 731 3.11 19.89 17.04
N ASN A 732 3.66 21.11 17.17
CA ASN A 732 3.56 21.92 18.38
C ASN A 732 3.97 21.13 19.64
N TRP A 733 5.16 20.53 19.59
CA TRP A 733 5.71 19.66 20.64
C TRP A 733 5.64 20.26 22.06
N LEU A 734 5.70 21.59 22.20
CA LEU A 734 5.55 22.28 23.49
C LEU A 734 4.17 22.06 24.12
N LYS A 735 3.11 22.08 23.30
CA LYS A 735 1.75 21.79 23.77
C LYS A 735 1.65 20.34 24.23
N ILE A 736 2.17 19.40 23.43
CA ILE A 736 2.18 17.97 23.76
C ILE A 736 2.97 17.74 25.06
N SER A 737 4.16 18.33 25.17
CA SER A 737 5.00 18.26 26.37
C SER A 737 4.26 18.76 27.61
N GLY A 738 3.63 19.94 27.53
CA GLY A 738 2.85 20.51 28.63
C GLY A 738 1.59 19.72 28.97
N GLU A 739 0.96 19.04 28.02
CA GLU A 739 -0.18 18.14 28.26
C GLU A 739 0.24 16.86 28.96
N GLU A 740 1.26 16.16 28.45
CA GLU A 740 1.76 14.91 29.02
C GLU A 740 2.34 15.11 30.43
N LEU A 741 3.09 16.20 30.65
CA LEU A 741 3.59 16.54 31.99
C LEU A 741 2.47 16.83 32.98
N ARG A 742 1.39 17.53 32.55
CA ARG A 742 0.22 17.75 33.40
C ARG A 742 -0.51 16.44 33.71
N LYS A 743 -0.60 15.52 32.75
CA LYS A 743 -1.19 14.19 32.98
C LYS A 743 -0.35 13.41 34.01
N ALA A 744 0.97 13.39 33.86
CA ALA A 744 1.86 12.72 34.82
C ALA A 744 1.77 13.37 36.22
N GLN A 745 1.76 14.70 36.31
CA GLN A 745 1.58 15.41 37.58
C GLN A 745 0.24 15.11 38.24
N ARG A 746 -0.86 15.05 37.46
CA ARG A 746 -2.18 14.65 37.98
C ARG A 746 -2.22 13.22 38.49
N ALA A 747 -1.39 12.33 37.93
CA ALA A 747 -1.20 10.96 38.40
C ALA A 747 -0.22 10.85 39.60
N GLY A 748 0.12 11.97 40.26
CA GLY A 748 0.94 11.95 41.48
C GLY A 748 2.45 11.85 41.24
N MET A 749 2.96 12.23 40.07
CA MET A 749 4.39 12.14 39.74
C MET A 749 5.30 12.78 40.80
N ASN A 750 4.98 13.95 41.32
CA ASN A 750 5.84 14.62 42.31
C ASN A 750 5.95 13.80 43.60
N ASP A 751 4.84 13.26 44.09
CA ASP A 751 4.79 12.48 45.33
C ASP A 751 5.56 11.16 45.18
N ILE A 752 5.40 10.49 44.03
CA ILE A 752 6.14 9.25 43.69
C ILE A 752 7.65 9.53 43.65
N LEU A 753 8.07 10.64 43.03
CA LEU A 753 9.49 10.99 42.94
C LEU A 753 10.07 11.40 44.31
N GLU A 754 9.30 12.05 45.18
CA GLU A 754 9.72 12.35 46.56
C GLU A 754 9.90 11.08 47.40
N GLU A 755 8.98 10.12 47.28
CA GLU A 755 9.07 8.80 47.89
C GLU A 755 10.37 8.09 47.47
N MET A 756 10.66 8.05 46.17
CA MET A 756 11.88 7.44 45.63
C MET A 756 13.17 8.04 46.22
N ARG A 757 13.23 9.38 46.39
CA ARG A 757 14.38 10.06 47.01
C ARG A 757 14.58 9.67 48.47
N SER A 758 13.49 9.41 49.19
CA SER A 758 13.56 8.99 50.59
C SER A 758 14.10 7.57 50.74
N GLU A 759 13.73 6.66 49.85
CA GLU A 759 14.24 5.28 49.84
C GLU A 759 15.73 5.21 49.51
N GLY A 760 16.25 6.13 48.69
CA GLY A 760 17.67 6.19 48.30
C GLY A 760 18.63 6.60 49.44
N LYS A 761 18.12 7.25 50.50
CA LYS A 761 18.94 7.71 51.64
C LYS A 761 19.28 6.62 52.66
N HIS A 762 18.59 5.49 52.64
CA HIS A 762 18.85 4.37 53.55
C HIS A 762 19.94 3.38 53.08
N ALA A 763 20.49 3.56 51.87
CA ALA A 763 21.46 2.63 51.28
C ALA A 763 22.94 2.92 51.58
N PHE A 764 23.25 3.95 52.38
CA PHE A 764 24.62 4.29 52.81
C PHE A 764 24.80 4.13 54.32
N GLU A 765 24.45 2.97 54.88
CA GLU A 765 25.08 2.51 56.13
C GLU A 765 26.24 1.56 55.80
N LYS A 766 27.41 1.83 56.36
CA LYS A 766 28.64 1.02 56.23
C LYS A 766 28.36 -0.46 56.55
N PRO A 767 29.07 -1.42 55.91
CA PRO A 767 28.86 -2.83 56.18
C PRO A 767 29.20 -3.16 57.64
N ALA A 768 28.24 -3.77 58.32
CA ALA A 768 28.46 -4.53 59.55
C ALA A 768 29.32 -5.77 59.23
N ALA A 769 30.00 -6.30 60.25
CA ALA A 769 31.04 -7.32 60.15
C ALA A 769 30.66 -8.55 59.29
N LYS A 770 31.55 -8.97 58.38
CA LYS A 770 31.44 -10.18 57.55
C LYS A 770 30.99 -11.39 58.38
N VAL A 771 29.82 -11.92 58.04
CA VAL A 771 29.25 -13.14 58.63
C VAL A 771 30.15 -14.32 58.27
N LYS A 772 30.51 -15.15 59.25
CA LYS A 772 31.36 -16.33 59.01
C LYS A 772 30.53 -17.45 58.37
N ALA A 773 30.97 -17.95 57.23
CA ALA A 773 30.31 -19.06 56.54
C ALA A 773 30.14 -20.29 57.46
N PRO A 774 28.95 -20.94 57.46
CA PRO A 774 28.70 -22.22 58.13
C PRO A 774 29.63 -23.33 57.59
N ALA A 775 29.61 -24.51 58.24
CA ALA A 775 30.36 -25.66 57.73
C ALA A 775 29.97 -25.95 56.28
N LYS A 776 30.96 -26.14 55.41
CA LYS A 776 30.76 -26.32 53.98
C LYS A 776 29.90 -27.56 53.70
N GLU A 777 28.85 -27.38 52.91
CA GLU A 777 27.93 -28.42 52.45
C GLU A 777 27.95 -28.50 50.92
N THR A 778 27.61 -29.66 50.36
CA THR A 778 27.45 -29.79 48.90
C THR A 778 26.19 -29.02 48.48
N VAL A 779 26.36 -28.03 47.62
CA VAL A 779 25.27 -27.25 47.02
C VAL A 779 24.82 -27.94 45.73
N THR A 780 23.52 -28.18 45.58
CA THR A 780 22.94 -28.97 44.48
C THR A 780 21.71 -28.33 43.85
N VAL A 781 21.20 -27.24 44.43
CA VAL A 781 20.01 -26.51 43.94
C VAL A 781 20.34 -25.04 43.75
N ASP A 782 19.94 -24.50 42.60
CA ASP A 782 20.13 -23.10 42.22
C ASP A 782 18.83 -22.32 42.50
N ILE A 783 18.90 -21.33 43.40
CA ILE A 783 17.81 -20.38 43.63
C ILE A 783 18.04 -19.15 42.75
N HIS A 784 17.13 -18.94 41.81
CA HIS A 784 17.16 -17.82 40.86
C HIS A 784 16.41 -16.59 41.38
N GLY A 785 16.70 -15.43 40.80
CA GLY A 785 15.93 -14.19 41.04
C GLY A 785 16.62 -13.16 41.92
N VAL A 786 17.85 -13.43 42.38
CA VAL A 786 18.68 -12.48 43.15
C VAL A 786 19.46 -11.56 42.19
N GLU A 787 19.54 -10.26 42.50
CA GLU A 787 20.32 -9.30 41.71
C GLU A 787 21.84 -9.49 41.90
N VAL A 788 22.63 -9.18 40.86
CA VAL A 788 24.11 -9.31 40.88
C VAL A 788 24.71 -8.53 42.05
N THR A 789 24.15 -7.36 42.35
CA THR A 789 24.63 -6.44 43.38
C THR A 789 24.33 -6.92 44.80
N ASP A 790 23.32 -7.77 44.96
CA ASP A 790 22.83 -8.23 46.26
C ASP A 790 23.21 -9.70 46.54
N ILE A 791 23.88 -10.38 45.60
CA ILE A 791 24.17 -11.81 45.70
C ILE A 791 25.01 -12.17 46.94
N ASP A 792 25.98 -11.33 47.28
CA ASP A 792 26.82 -11.56 48.45
C ASP A 792 26.03 -11.31 49.75
N ALA A 793 25.16 -10.30 49.78
CA ALA A 793 24.29 -10.04 50.92
C ALA A 793 23.23 -11.14 51.11
N ALA A 794 22.70 -11.68 50.01
CA ALA A 794 21.78 -12.82 50.02
C ALA A 794 22.46 -14.08 50.59
N VAL A 795 23.69 -14.39 50.14
CA VAL A 795 24.49 -15.50 50.68
C VAL A 795 24.80 -15.30 52.16
N GLU A 796 25.26 -14.11 52.56
CA GLU A 796 25.54 -13.78 53.95
C GLU A 796 24.29 -13.90 54.85
N SER A 797 23.12 -13.53 54.33
CA SER A 797 21.86 -13.66 55.07
C SER A 797 21.47 -15.12 55.39
N LEU A 798 21.83 -16.05 54.50
CA LEU A 798 21.66 -17.48 54.72
C LEU A 798 22.68 -18.00 55.73
N TRP A 799 23.92 -17.48 55.67
CA TRP A 799 24.96 -17.81 56.64
C TRP A 799 24.57 -17.39 58.07
N GLU A 800 23.93 -16.23 58.26
CA GLU A 800 23.40 -15.78 59.56
C GLU A 800 22.40 -16.78 60.16
N LYS A 801 21.67 -17.50 59.31
CA LYS A 801 20.68 -18.51 59.69
C LYS A 801 21.26 -19.93 59.73
N GLY A 802 22.58 -20.08 59.59
CA GLY A 802 23.29 -21.36 59.64
C GLY A 802 23.12 -22.23 58.39
N ILE A 803 22.70 -21.65 57.27
CA ILE A 803 22.57 -22.34 55.98
C ILE A 803 23.81 -22.03 55.15
N TYR A 804 24.57 -23.06 54.78
CA TYR A 804 25.68 -22.88 53.85
C TYR A 804 25.14 -22.62 52.44
N ALA A 805 25.61 -21.55 51.82
CA ALA A 805 25.23 -21.11 50.48
C ALA A 805 26.46 -20.57 49.76
N GLU A 806 26.48 -20.69 48.44
CA GLU A 806 27.52 -20.15 47.56
C GLU A 806 26.87 -19.26 46.48
N SER A 807 27.55 -18.18 46.08
CA SER A 807 27.14 -17.37 44.94
C SER A 807 27.61 -18.03 43.63
N GLY A 808 26.75 -18.03 42.62
CA GLY A 808 27.03 -18.61 41.31
C GLY A 808 26.44 -17.80 40.16
N MET A 809 26.79 -18.17 38.94
CA MET A 809 26.21 -17.62 37.71
C MET A 809 25.56 -18.74 36.91
N GLY A 810 24.23 -18.72 36.85
CA GLY A 810 23.44 -19.64 36.01
C GLY A 810 23.21 -19.06 34.62
N CYS A 811 22.64 -19.88 33.71
CA CYS A 811 22.35 -19.49 32.32
C CYS A 811 21.38 -18.30 32.18
N THR A 812 20.66 -17.93 33.26
CA THR A 812 19.62 -16.90 33.28
C THR A 812 19.95 -15.68 34.15
N GLY A 813 21.07 -15.69 34.87
CA GLY A 813 21.49 -14.64 35.81
C GLY A 813 22.22 -15.18 37.03
N PRO A 814 22.48 -14.33 38.05
CA PRO A 814 23.06 -14.74 39.32
C PRO A 814 22.16 -15.75 40.03
N VAL A 815 22.78 -16.72 40.71
CA VAL A 815 22.08 -17.76 41.47
C VAL A 815 22.70 -17.92 42.85
N VAL A 816 21.85 -18.23 43.83
CA VAL A 816 22.30 -18.65 45.16
C VAL A 816 22.19 -20.17 45.23
N MET A 817 23.33 -20.83 45.35
CA MET A 817 23.42 -22.29 45.37
C MET A 817 23.35 -22.80 46.81
N VAL A 818 22.44 -23.72 47.09
CA VAL A 818 22.23 -24.29 48.43
C VAL A 818 22.12 -25.82 48.38
N ASN A 819 22.23 -26.47 49.54
CA ASN A 819 21.93 -27.89 49.65
C ASN A 819 20.43 -28.15 49.46
N GLU A 820 20.07 -29.17 48.68
CA GLU A 820 18.68 -29.53 48.37
C GLU A 820 17.78 -29.67 49.62
N ALA A 821 18.29 -30.25 50.71
CA ALA A 821 17.52 -30.43 51.94
C ALA A 821 17.16 -29.10 52.64
N LYS A 822 17.79 -27.99 52.26
CA LYS A 822 17.60 -26.65 52.83
C LYS A 822 17.01 -25.65 51.84
N ALA A 823 16.75 -26.06 50.59
CA ALA A 823 16.29 -25.17 49.52
C ALA A 823 15.01 -24.40 49.88
N GLY A 824 13.96 -25.09 50.33
CA GLY A 824 12.69 -24.42 50.68
C GLY A 824 12.81 -23.40 51.81
N LYS A 825 13.69 -23.65 52.79
CA LYS A 825 13.94 -22.71 53.90
C LYS A 825 14.80 -21.53 53.45
N ALA A 826 15.75 -21.77 52.55
CA ALA A 826 16.57 -20.71 51.96
C ALA A 826 15.71 -19.76 51.10
N GLU A 827 14.78 -20.29 50.30
CA GLU A 827 13.83 -19.48 49.53
C GLU A 827 12.94 -18.62 50.45
N GLU A 828 12.41 -19.20 51.54
CA GLU A 828 11.59 -18.46 52.50
C GLU A 828 12.36 -17.27 53.12
N ILE A 829 13.61 -17.48 53.53
CA ILE A 829 14.48 -16.42 54.10
C ILE A 829 14.79 -15.34 53.06
N LEU A 830 15.09 -15.74 51.82
CA LEU A 830 15.40 -14.80 50.75
C LEU A 830 14.16 -13.98 50.35
N LYS A 831 12.96 -14.56 50.39
CA LYS A 831 11.69 -13.83 50.20
C LYS A 831 11.41 -12.87 51.34
N GLU A 832 11.57 -13.33 52.58
CA GLU A 832 11.36 -12.50 53.78
C GLU A 832 12.28 -11.26 53.77
N LYS A 833 13.53 -11.42 53.34
CA LYS A 833 14.50 -10.32 53.21
C LYS A 833 14.38 -9.53 51.89
N GLY A 834 13.46 -9.90 51.01
CA GLY A 834 13.19 -9.18 49.75
C GLY A 834 14.23 -9.38 48.64
N PHE A 835 15.09 -10.39 48.74
CA PHE A 835 16.09 -10.72 47.71
C PHE A 835 15.48 -11.46 46.51
N ILE A 836 14.36 -12.17 46.70
CA ILE A 836 13.59 -12.84 45.65
C ILE A 836 12.08 -12.63 45.91
N ALA A 837 11.25 -12.83 44.88
CA ALA A 837 9.80 -12.59 44.91
C ALA A 837 8.97 -13.72 45.52
#